data_AF-A0A7V1YJC5-F1
#
_entry.id   AF-A0A7V1YJC5-F1
#
_cell.length_a   1.000
_cell.length_b   1.000
_cell.length_c   1.000
_cell.angle_alpha   90.00
_cell.angle_beta   90.00
_cell.angle_gamma   90.00
#
_symmetry.space_group_name_H-M   'P 1'
#
loop_
_entity.id
_entity.type
_entity.pdbx_description
1 polymer ?
#
loop_
_entity_poly.entity_id
_entity_poly.type
_entity_poly.pdbx_seq_one_letter_code
_entity_poly.pdbx_strand_id
1 'polypeptide(L)'
;MTFVRRDTSIRLFGFRTWDSLLPWDPLAKDLPDRIALPLDQGFLDQWAGSQEGDLVVLPEAEPEGRGRPGGSATGGRRGRGRKGAAGRERGLAAARARAQAAREELVAAERELAGSEQRRQGLELLARSAEDELAVAQGLLEAARERFRGEEGRLEELRRELQEHRRAIRSVDAEARAARGRAGAVGGSLRVVRATRRVQRAEERVAAQEAALAAARRELDELAEVVASKQATLDRALSEAERARVEEVELRKRLTEARRRAARASLVLAGLEGEVPERARGSTGEPDGPAAARWDGPPGPAAPGVEDVEREVAEAKGRLAAAESELRAAGELVETVEAERRPAQQAFLEAEAAARAADGLVAALQAELQELETAARNLAPALEDAVAETRGAAGPLERAAPVLRMGSRALAARRIRRRTRELEAALGQARGEADAARARLEEAARAAAQAREKLHQVRRIEMEARRRMVLAQRSYSEALGRLSRLKLLDPAGGERDGPALRFVIVAREHRVLGSLSFEEWAKRAAGHGRTPRFILETQGEAIWLFRGEWIVADPELSLEDLTSVIGASGGIGTGRPGLHPGLDAEAIRFVWGRDAGRCVRCGSVANLEVTHVVPPYLGGAETAANLQLLCRNCVRDQSHQL
;
A
#
# COMPACT_ATOMS: atom_id res chain seq x y z
N MET A 1 -23.30 -12.28 -6.60
CA MET A 1 -23.23 -12.69 -8.02
C MET A 1 -22.40 -13.95 -8.06
N THR A 2 -23.04 -15.11 -8.18
CA THR A 2 -22.34 -16.39 -8.30
C THR A 2 -21.72 -16.46 -9.69
N PHE A 3 -20.39 -16.62 -9.76
CA PHE A 3 -19.70 -16.72 -11.04
C PHE A 3 -19.22 -18.15 -11.27
N VAL A 4 -19.39 -18.61 -12.50
CA VAL A 4 -18.85 -19.87 -13.01
C VAL A 4 -18.27 -19.55 -14.39
N ARG A 5 -16.98 -19.82 -14.60
CA ARG A 5 -16.31 -19.55 -15.87
C ARG A 5 -15.37 -20.69 -16.25
N ARG A 6 -15.21 -20.92 -17.55
CA ARG A 6 -14.12 -21.77 -18.06
C ARG A 6 -12.82 -20.99 -18.02
N ASP A 7 -11.73 -21.68 -17.70
CA ASP A 7 -10.41 -21.08 -17.60
C ASP A 7 -9.35 -21.90 -18.32
N THR A 8 -9.16 -21.62 -19.60
CA THR A 8 -8.17 -22.30 -20.46
C THR A 8 -6.72 -21.93 -20.13
N SER A 9 -6.49 -21.00 -19.22
CA SER A 9 -5.14 -20.57 -18.83
C SER A 9 -4.53 -21.44 -17.73
N ILE A 10 -5.32 -22.34 -17.12
CA ILE A 10 -4.87 -23.31 -16.13
C ILE A 10 -4.12 -24.46 -16.81
N ARG A 11 -2.92 -24.76 -16.30
CA ARG A 11 -2.07 -25.87 -16.77
C ARG A 11 -1.57 -26.72 -15.60
N LEU A 12 -1.29 -27.98 -15.90
CA LEU A 12 -0.71 -28.93 -14.96
C LEU A 12 0.76 -29.13 -15.24
N PHE A 13 1.52 -29.35 -14.18
CA PHE A 13 2.94 -29.65 -14.25
C PHE A 13 3.25 -30.82 -13.31
N GLY A 14 3.92 -31.86 -13.83
CA GLY A 14 4.23 -33.07 -13.07
C GLY A 14 5.68 -33.10 -12.59
N PHE A 15 5.91 -33.58 -11.35
CA PHE A 15 7.24 -33.62 -10.73
C PHE A 15 7.50 -34.91 -9.93
N ARG A 16 8.73 -35.42 -9.95
CA ARG A 16 9.15 -36.62 -9.19
C ARG A 16 9.59 -36.31 -7.74
N THR A 17 10.18 -35.13 -7.50
CA THR A 17 10.57 -34.64 -6.15
C THR A 17 10.41 -33.12 -6.06
N TRP A 18 10.22 -32.58 -4.85
CA TRP A 18 10.13 -31.14 -4.59
C TRP A 18 11.39 -30.37 -5.02
N ASP A 19 12.54 -31.05 -5.08
CA ASP A 19 13.82 -30.49 -5.55
C ASP A 19 13.81 -30.10 -7.04
N SER A 20 12.83 -30.60 -7.80
CA SER A 20 12.63 -30.28 -9.22
C SER A 20 12.04 -28.87 -9.45
N LEU A 21 11.65 -28.17 -8.37
CA LEU A 21 11.06 -26.83 -8.42
C LEU A 21 12.07 -25.71 -8.23
N LEU A 22 13.32 -25.97 -7.88
CA LEU A 22 14.31 -24.90 -7.70
C LEU A 22 14.73 -24.33 -9.08
N PRO A 23 14.63 -23.00 -9.30
CA PRO A 23 14.78 -21.92 -8.34
C PRO A 23 13.43 -21.26 -7.95
N TRP A 24 12.43 -22.04 -7.53
CA TRP A 24 11.26 -21.50 -6.86
C TRP A 24 11.63 -21.17 -5.41
N ASP A 25 11.53 -19.89 -5.07
CA ASP A 25 11.46 -19.44 -3.68
C ASP A 25 10.13 -19.96 -3.09
N PRO A 26 10.14 -20.75 -2.01
CA PRO A 26 8.91 -21.23 -1.38
C PRO A 26 8.00 -20.10 -0.83
N LEU A 27 8.46 -18.85 -0.84
CA LEU A 27 7.68 -17.63 -0.58
C LEU A 27 7.19 -16.91 -1.86
N ALA A 28 7.68 -17.28 -3.04
CA ALA A 28 7.26 -16.70 -4.33
C ALA A 28 6.02 -17.40 -4.89
N LYS A 29 5.14 -16.66 -5.57
CA LYS A 29 3.89 -17.18 -6.15
C LYS A 29 3.99 -17.53 -7.64
N ASP A 30 5.13 -17.29 -8.27
CA ASP A 30 5.30 -17.38 -9.73
C ASP A 30 6.13 -18.63 -10.14
N LEU A 31 5.71 -19.28 -11.23
CA LEU A 31 6.26 -20.50 -11.80
C LEU A 31 7.34 -20.15 -12.84
N PRO A 32 8.59 -20.68 -12.75
CA PRO A 32 9.65 -20.34 -13.71
C PRO A 32 9.38 -20.85 -15.13
N ASP A 33 9.61 -20.02 -16.16
CA ASP A 33 9.31 -20.31 -17.57
C ASP A 33 10.08 -21.49 -18.21
N ARG A 34 11.06 -22.09 -17.53
CA ARG A 34 12.00 -23.06 -18.13
C ARG A 34 12.05 -24.45 -17.49
N ILE A 35 11.22 -24.75 -16.49
CA ILE A 35 11.49 -25.91 -15.61
C ILE A 35 10.41 -26.99 -15.65
N ALA A 36 9.22 -26.70 -16.16
CA ALA A 36 8.18 -27.72 -16.24
C ALA A 36 7.48 -27.67 -17.59
N LEU A 37 7.51 -28.80 -18.30
CA LEU A 37 6.65 -28.99 -19.47
C LEU A 37 5.23 -29.21 -18.95
N PRO A 38 4.23 -28.51 -19.50
CA PRO A 38 2.85 -28.73 -19.11
C PRO A 38 2.45 -30.16 -19.49
N LEU A 39 1.74 -30.85 -18.59
CA LEU A 39 1.07 -32.09 -18.91
C LEU A 39 -0.04 -31.80 -19.92
N ASP A 40 -0.13 -32.62 -20.97
CA ASP A 40 -1.00 -32.38 -22.11
C ASP A 40 -2.44 -32.86 -21.90
N GLN A 41 -3.27 -32.69 -22.92
CA GLN A 41 -4.67 -33.14 -22.87
C GLN A 41 -4.79 -34.67 -22.74
N GLY A 42 -3.86 -35.43 -23.32
CA GLY A 42 -3.82 -36.88 -23.22
C GLY A 42 -3.65 -37.37 -21.77
N PHE A 43 -2.91 -36.61 -20.95
CA PHE A 43 -2.81 -36.85 -19.51
C PHE A 43 -4.14 -36.67 -18.77
N LEU A 44 -4.96 -35.68 -19.16
CA LEU A 44 -6.30 -35.49 -18.59
C LEU A 44 -7.25 -36.61 -19.04
N ASP A 45 -7.23 -36.96 -20.33
CA ASP A 45 -8.13 -37.95 -20.93
C ASP A 45 -7.99 -39.35 -20.30
N GLN A 46 -6.82 -39.69 -19.76
CA GLN A 46 -6.57 -40.92 -18.99
C GLN A 46 -7.56 -41.13 -17.84
N TRP A 47 -8.10 -40.05 -17.27
CA TRP A 47 -8.97 -40.08 -16.10
C TRP A 47 -10.43 -39.80 -16.42
N ALA A 48 -10.78 -39.51 -17.68
CA ALA A 48 -12.13 -39.14 -18.07
C ALA A 48 -13.14 -40.30 -17.97
N GLY A 49 -12.69 -41.54 -18.18
CA GLY A 49 -13.54 -42.75 -18.26
C GLY A 49 -13.47 -43.71 -17.07
N SER A 50 -12.53 -43.53 -16.15
CA SER A 50 -12.25 -44.49 -15.06
C SER A 50 -13.28 -44.41 -13.92
N GLN A 51 -13.77 -45.56 -13.44
CA GLN A 51 -14.68 -45.65 -12.28
C GLN A 51 -13.91 -45.44 -10.96
N GLU A 52 -14.59 -44.97 -9.92
CA GLU A 52 -14.05 -44.92 -8.55
C GLU A 52 -13.68 -46.34 -8.09
N GLY A 53 -12.42 -46.74 -8.31
CA GLY A 53 -11.90 -48.07 -7.99
C GLY A 53 -10.93 -48.68 -9.00
N ASP A 54 -10.84 -48.15 -10.24
CA ASP A 54 -9.93 -48.71 -11.25
C ASP A 54 -8.51 -48.08 -11.16
N LEU A 55 -7.54 -48.89 -10.73
CA LEU A 55 -6.12 -48.57 -10.89
C LEU A 55 -5.75 -48.69 -12.37
N VAL A 56 -5.40 -47.57 -12.99
CA VAL A 56 -4.85 -47.54 -14.35
C VAL A 56 -3.44 -48.16 -14.32
N VAL A 57 -3.31 -49.38 -14.83
CA VAL A 57 -2.01 -50.04 -15.07
C VAL A 57 -1.53 -49.66 -16.47
N LEU A 58 -0.28 -49.22 -16.59
CA LEU A 58 0.39 -48.96 -17.86
C LEU A 58 0.54 -50.27 -18.67
N PRO A 59 0.59 -50.25 -20.02
CA PRO A 59 0.85 -51.47 -20.78
C PRO A 59 2.28 -51.95 -20.52
N GLU A 60 2.42 -53.12 -19.87
CA GLU A 60 3.68 -53.85 -19.70
C GLU A 60 3.94 -54.73 -20.93
N ALA A 61 5.13 -54.63 -21.52
CA ALA A 61 5.65 -55.63 -22.45
C ALA A 61 6.27 -56.77 -21.62
N GLU A 62 5.81 -58.00 -21.81
CA GLU A 62 6.39 -59.18 -21.15
C GLU A 62 7.82 -59.45 -21.64
N PRO A 63 8.67 -59.99 -20.76
CA PRO A 63 9.55 -61.06 -21.20
C PRO A 63 9.52 -62.28 -20.29
N GLU A 64 9.62 -63.43 -20.95
CA GLU A 64 9.76 -64.77 -20.38
C GLU A 64 11.02 -64.94 -19.50
N GLY A 65 10.82 -65.56 -18.34
CA GLY A 65 11.58 -66.72 -17.85
C GLY A 65 13.10 -66.64 -17.62
N ARG A 66 13.51 -66.66 -16.34
CA ARG A 66 14.13 -67.83 -15.64
C ARG A 66 15.00 -67.39 -14.45
N GLY A 67 14.86 -68.12 -13.34
CA GLY A 67 16.00 -68.42 -12.44
C GLY A 67 16.02 -67.81 -11.03
N ARG A 68 15.47 -68.56 -10.06
CA ARG A 68 15.90 -68.60 -8.63
C ARG A 68 17.39 -69.01 -8.50
N PRO A 69 18.06 -69.02 -7.31
CA PRO A 69 17.58 -69.03 -5.89
C PRO A 69 18.38 -68.05 -4.96
N GLY A 70 18.22 -67.88 -3.64
CA GLY A 70 17.46 -68.49 -2.53
C GLY A 70 17.98 -67.97 -1.17
N GLY A 71 17.29 -68.33 -0.06
CA GLY A 71 17.73 -68.18 1.36
C GLY A 71 16.91 -67.18 2.20
N SER A 72 15.87 -67.57 2.97
CA SER A 72 15.85 -68.04 4.39
C SER A 72 16.40 -67.00 5.41
N ALA A 73 15.82 -66.65 6.56
CA ALA A 73 14.84 -67.32 7.43
C ALA A 73 14.28 -66.36 8.54
N THR A 74 12.97 -66.50 8.82
CA THR A 74 12.30 -66.67 10.15
C THR A 74 12.30 -65.64 11.31
N GLY A 75 11.06 -65.39 11.82
CA GLY A 75 10.68 -65.23 13.24
C GLY A 75 10.30 -63.79 13.68
N GLY A 76 9.17 -63.46 14.31
CA GLY A 76 8.00 -64.19 14.82
C GLY A 76 6.99 -63.20 15.41
N ARG A 77 5.67 -63.48 15.26
CA ARG A 77 4.54 -62.67 15.75
C ARG A 77 4.21 -62.97 17.22
N ARG A 78 3.79 -61.96 18.00
CA ARG A 78 2.86 -62.12 19.14
C ARG A 78 1.75 -61.06 19.09
N GLY A 79 0.51 -61.53 19.14
CA GLY A 79 -0.72 -60.74 18.96
C GLY A 79 -1.26 -60.10 20.25
N ARG A 80 -2.04 -59.03 20.08
CA ARG A 80 -2.97 -58.48 21.08
C ARG A 80 -4.41 -58.87 20.70
N GLY A 81 -5.15 -59.37 21.69
CA GLY A 81 -6.48 -59.97 21.55
C GLY A 81 -7.59 -59.01 21.12
N ARG A 82 -8.54 -59.58 20.39
CA ARG A 82 -9.79 -58.97 19.92
C ARG A 82 -10.65 -58.50 21.12
N LYS A 83 -10.94 -57.20 21.22
CA LYS A 83 -12.11 -56.72 21.98
C LYS A 83 -13.37 -57.32 21.34
N GLY A 84 -14.24 -57.95 22.14
CA GLY A 84 -15.49 -58.56 21.66
C GLY A 84 -16.43 -57.56 20.97
N ALA A 85 -17.40 -58.06 20.19
CA ALA A 85 -18.30 -57.27 19.33
C ALA A 85 -18.96 -56.09 20.06
N ALA A 86 -19.48 -56.30 21.29
CA ALA A 86 -20.06 -55.24 22.12
C ALA A 86 -19.06 -54.15 22.55
N GLY A 87 -17.76 -54.45 22.58
CA GLY A 87 -16.69 -53.46 22.82
C GLY A 87 -16.30 -52.67 21.56
N ARG A 88 -16.45 -53.27 20.37
CA ARG A 88 -16.28 -52.59 19.08
C ARG A 88 -17.43 -51.63 18.79
N GLU A 89 -18.68 -52.07 18.99
CA GLU A 89 -19.86 -51.19 18.80
C GLU A 89 -19.85 -49.99 19.74
N ARG A 90 -19.52 -50.18 21.03
CA ARG A 90 -19.34 -49.05 21.96
C ARG A 90 -18.21 -48.11 21.56
N GLY A 91 -17.12 -48.65 20.99
CA GLY A 91 -16.01 -47.86 20.46
C GLY A 91 -16.39 -47.05 19.21
N LEU A 92 -17.17 -47.63 18.30
CA LEU A 92 -17.67 -46.99 17.09
C LEU A 92 -18.71 -45.91 17.43
N ALA A 93 -19.65 -46.19 18.34
CA ALA A 93 -20.63 -45.22 18.82
C ALA A 93 -19.95 -44.02 19.51
N ALA A 94 -18.93 -44.27 20.34
CA ALA A 94 -18.14 -43.20 20.96
C ALA A 94 -17.31 -42.40 19.93
N ALA A 95 -16.78 -43.05 18.89
CA ALA A 95 -16.06 -42.37 17.81
C ALA A 95 -16.99 -41.49 16.97
N ARG A 96 -18.20 -41.97 16.66
CA ARG A 96 -19.26 -41.18 15.98
C ARG A 96 -19.67 -39.97 16.79
N ALA A 97 -19.94 -40.14 18.09
CA ALA A 97 -20.30 -39.03 18.98
C ALA A 97 -19.19 -37.97 19.06
N ARG A 98 -17.92 -38.39 19.15
CA ARG A 98 -16.77 -37.46 19.14
C ARG A 98 -16.57 -36.75 17.80
N ALA A 99 -16.78 -37.45 16.68
CA ALA A 99 -16.70 -36.85 15.35
C ALA A 99 -17.83 -35.84 15.13
N GLN A 100 -19.03 -36.13 15.61
CA GLN A 100 -20.16 -35.21 15.56
C GLN A 100 -19.93 -33.97 16.43
N ALA A 101 -19.51 -34.15 17.70
CA ALA A 101 -19.19 -33.03 18.58
C ALA A 101 -18.08 -32.13 18.01
N ALA A 102 -17.02 -32.73 17.41
CA ALA A 102 -15.95 -31.96 16.78
C ALA A 102 -16.40 -31.21 15.51
N ARG A 103 -17.41 -31.71 14.79
CA ARG A 103 -18.03 -31.01 13.65
C ARG A 103 -18.91 -29.87 14.13
N GLU A 104 -19.68 -30.07 15.20
CA GLU A 104 -20.49 -29.01 15.81
C GLU A 104 -19.62 -27.86 16.35
N GLU A 105 -18.49 -28.18 17.00
CA GLU A 105 -17.47 -27.19 17.41
C GLU A 105 -16.88 -26.42 16.22
N LEU A 106 -16.61 -27.09 15.09
CA LEU A 106 -16.09 -26.45 13.88
C LEU A 106 -17.10 -25.46 13.31
N VAL A 107 -18.36 -25.88 13.15
CA VAL A 107 -19.43 -25.01 12.64
C VAL A 107 -19.67 -23.82 13.58
N ALA A 108 -19.60 -24.02 14.90
CA ALA A 108 -19.69 -22.94 15.87
C ALA A 108 -18.54 -21.93 15.71
N ALA A 109 -17.30 -22.40 15.58
CA ALA A 109 -16.13 -21.54 15.37
C ALA A 109 -16.19 -20.77 14.03
N GLU A 110 -16.70 -21.38 12.97
CA GLU A 110 -16.92 -20.71 11.68
C GLU A 110 -17.97 -19.59 11.77
N ARG A 111 -19.07 -19.84 12.49
CA ARG A 111 -20.10 -18.82 12.75
C ARG A 111 -19.60 -17.67 13.60
N GLU A 112 -18.80 -17.95 14.64
CA GLU A 112 -18.20 -16.92 15.49
C GLU A 112 -17.24 -16.02 14.70
N LEU A 113 -16.38 -16.61 13.86
CA LEU A 113 -15.47 -15.86 13.00
C LEU A 113 -16.23 -15.00 11.98
N ALA A 114 -17.20 -15.57 11.27
CA ALA A 114 -18.01 -14.82 10.30
C ALA A 114 -18.75 -13.65 10.97
N GLY A 115 -19.31 -13.88 12.17
CA GLY A 115 -19.94 -12.82 12.95
C GLY A 115 -18.97 -11.72 13.40
N SER A 116 -17.73 -12.06 13.74
CA SER A 116 -16.68 -11.09 14.07
C SER A 116 -16.24 -10.28 12.84
N GLU A 117 -16.04 -10.94 11.70
CA GLU A 117 -15.70 -10.31 10.42
C GLU A 117 -16.77 -9.33 9.96
N GLN A 118 -18.05 -9.69 10.10
CA GLN A 118 -19.17 -8.79 9.81
C GLN A 118 -19.19 -7.58 10.74
N ARG A 119 -18.93 -7.77 12.05
CA ARG A 119 -18.85 -6.65 13.01
C ARG A 119 -17.70 -5.69 12.65
N ARG A 120 -16.51 -6.22 12.32
CA ARG A 120 -15.37 -5.40 11.90
C ARG A 120 -15.69 -4.59 10.65
N GLN A 121 -16.28 -5.22 9.63
CA GLN A 121 -16.68 -4.54 8.40
C GLN A 121 -17.68 -3.40 8.69
N GLY A 122 -18.65 -3.62 9.58
CA GLY A 122 -19.57 -2.58 10.04
C GLY A 122 -18.86 -1.41 10.72
N LEU A 123 -17.90 -1.70 11.60
CA LEU A 123 -17.10 -0.67 12.30
C LEU A 123 -16.20 0.12 11.34
N GLU A 124 -15.61 -0.53 10.32
CA GLU A 124 -14.82 0.15 9.30
C GLU A 124 -15.66 1.08 8.42
N LEU A 125 -16.91 0.71 8.11
CA LEU A 125 -17.84 1.59 7.42
C LEU A 125 -18.24 2.79 8.28
N LEU A 126 -18.49 2.57 9.58
CA LEU A 126 -18.75 3.65 10.53
C LEU A 126 -17.56 4.60 10.65
N ALA A 127 -16.33 4.08 10.69
CA ALA A 127 -15.12 4.88 10.72
C ALA A 127 -15.00 5.77 9.47
N ARG A 128 -15.21 5.21 8.27
CA ARG A 128 -15.20 6.00 7.02
C ARG A 128 -16.27 7.11 7.03
N SER A 129 -17.48 6.79 7.46
CA SER A 129 -18.55 7.80 7.60
C SER A 129 -18.16 8.89 8.59
N ALA A 130 -17.49 8.55 9.70
CA ALA A 130 -17.02 9.51 10.68
C ALA A 130 -15.86 10.38 10.15
N GLU A 131 -14.97 9.81 9.31
CA GLU A 131 -13.93 10.56 8.59
C GLU A 131 -14.54 11.61 7.66
N ASP A 132 -15.54 11.23 6.87
CA ASP A 132 -16.24 12.14 5.96
C ASP A 132 -16.94 13.28 6.73
N GLU A 133 -17.65 12.95 7.81
CA GLU A 133 -18.31 13.96 8.66
C GLU A 133 -17.31 14.90 9.35
N LEU A 134 -16.17 14.37 9.80
CA LEU A 134 -15.09 15.16 10.39
C LEU A 134 -14.48 16.11 9.37
N ALA A 135 -14.22 15.65 8.15
CA ALA A 135 -13.68 16.47 7.07
C ALA A 135 -14.61 17.66 6.75
N VAL A 136 -15.92 17.42 6.71
CA VAL A 136 -16.92 18.49 6.53
C VAL A 136 -16.87 19.48 7.70
N ALA A 137 -16.85 19.00 8.95
CA ALA A 137 -16.79 19.86 10.13
C ALA A 137 -15.51 20.71 10.17
N GLN A 138 -14.36 20.13 9.82
CA GLN A 138 -13.08 20.83 9.71
C GLN A 138 -13.11 21.92 8.64
N GLY A 139 -13.72 21.63 7.48
CA GLY A 139 -13.90 22.63 6.42
C GLY A 139 -14.77 23.81 6.87
N LEU A 140 -15.85 23.55 7.60
CA LEU A 140 -16.70 24.61 8.17
C LEU A 140 -15.95 25.47 9.20
N LEU A 141 -15.17 24.84 10.08
CA LEU A 141 -14.34 25.53 11.07
C LEU A 141 -13.30 26.43 10.40
N GLU A 142 -12.63 25.95 9.34
CA GLU A 142 -11.63 26.75 8.64
C GLU A 142 -12.26 27.96 7.92
N ALA A 143 -13.40 27.77 7.27
CA ALA A 143 -14.18 28.87 6.70
C ALA A 143 -14.61 29.89 7.76
N ALA A 144 -14.98 29.43 8.97
CA ALA A 144 -15.31 30.32 10.09
C ALA A 144 -14.06 31.10 10.59
N ARG A 145 -12.88 30.47 10.62
CA ARG A 145 -11.61 31.15 10.98
C ARG A 145 -11.24 32.24 10.00
N GLU A 146 -11.48 32.03 8.71
CA GLU A 146 -11.28 33.06 7.69
C GLU A 146 -12.24 34.23 7.89
N ARG A 147 -13.53 33.96 8.13
CA ARG A 147 -14.52 35.00 8.46
C ARG A 147 -14.09 35.80 9.69
N PHE A 148 -13.69 35.12 10.77
CA PHE A 148 -13.24 35.76 12.00
C PHE A 148 -12.04 36.70 11.76
N ARG A 149 -11.00 36.25 11.05
CA ARG A 149 -9.86 37.08 10.65
C ARG A 149 -10.29 38.31 9.84
N GLY A 150 -11.28 38.15 8.95
CA GLY A 150 -11.87 39.24 8.20
C GLY A 150 -12.57 40.28 9.09
N GLU A 151 -13.35 39.83 10.08
CA GLU A 151 -14.02 40.72 11.03
C GLU A 151 -13.03 41.43 11.98
N GLU A 152 -11.93 40.78 12.37
CA GLU A 152 -10.84 41.40 13.13
C GLU A 152 -10.17 42.53 12.35
N GLY A 153 -9.81 42.29 11.09
CA GLY A 153 -9.20 43.31 10.24
C GLY A 153 -10.11 44.54 10.04
N ARG A 154 -11.42 44.33 9.86
CA ARG A 154 -12.40 45.43 9.81
C ARG A 154 -12.48 46.22 11.11
N LEU A 155 -12.40 45.55 12.26
CA LEU A 155 -12.40 46.21 13.57
C LEU A 155 -11.16 47.10 13.75
N GLU A 156 -9.99 46.62 13.34
CA GLU A 156 -8.75 47.40 13.38
C GLU A 156 -8.85 48.66 12.51
N GLU A 157 -9.41 48.54 11.31
CA GLU A 157 -9.63 49.68 10.41
C GLU A 157 -10.59 50.70 11.03
N LEU A 158 -11.72 50.26 11.59
CA LEU A 158 -12.67 51.16 12.26
C LEU A 158 -12.07 51.84 13.50
N ARG A 159 -11.25 51.13 14.28
CA ARG A 159 -10.54 51.71 15.43
C ARG A 159 -9.54 52.78 14.98
N ARG A 160 -8.86 52.58 13.85
CA ARG A 160 -7.98 53.60 13.24
C ARG A 160 -8.77 54.83 12.82
N GLU A 161 -9.89 54.66 12.09
CA GLU A 161 -10.79 55.75 11.71
C GLU A 161 -11.29 56.54 12.93
N LEU A 162 -11.70 55.84 13.99
CA LEU A 162 -12.13 56.46 15.24
C LEU A 162 -11.02 57.28 15.91
N GLN A 163 -9.78 56.77 15.93
CA GLN A 163 -8.64 57.52 16.45
C GLN A 163 -8.37 58.78 15.64
N GLU A 164 -8.49 58.74 14.31
CA GLU A 164 -8.35 59.89 13.44
C GLU A 164 -9.42 60.93 13.70
N HIS A 165 -10.69 60.52 13.82
CA HIS A 165 -11.78 61.44 14.17
C HIS A 165 -11.59 62.08 15.55
N ARG A 166 -11.11 61.32 16.55
CA ARG A 166 -10.77 61.85 17.88
C ARG A 166 -9.61 62.86 17.82
N ARG A 167 -8.60 62.62 16.98
CA ARG A 167 -7.50 63.57 16.72
C ARG A 167 -8.04 64.85 16.07
N ALA A 168 -8.93 64.73 15.08
CA ALA A 168 -9.55 65.86 14.41
C ALA A 168 -10.37 66.73 15.36
N ILE A 169 -11.18 66.15 16.27
CA ILE A 169 -11.91 66.90 17.30
C ILE A 169 -10.92 67.72 18.15
N ARG A 170 -9.85 67.11 18.66
CA ARG A 170 -8.86 67.83 19.49
C ARG A 170 -8.22 69.01 18.76
N SER A 171 -8.00 68.90 17.44
CA SER A 171 -7.51 70.01 16.61
C SER A 171 -8.52 71.13 16.52
N VAL A 172 -9.78 70.82 16.18
CA VAL A 172 -10.87 71.80 16.05
C VAL A 172 -11.11 72.52 17.39
N ASP A 173 -11.03 71.79 18.50
CA ASP A 173 -11.22 72.33 19.85
C ASP A 173 -10.05 73.25 20.26
N ALA A 174 -8.82 72.94 19.86
CA ALA A 174 -7.66 73.80 20.06
C ALA A 174 -7.74 75.08 19.21
N GLU A 175 -8.15 74.97 17.94
CA GLU A 175 -8.39 76.11 17.04
C GLU A 175 -9.47 77.04 17.58
N ALA A 176 -10.58 76.48 18.08
CA ALA A 176 -11.67 77.25 18.67
C ALA A 176 -11.25 78.02 19.92
N ARG A 177 -10.39 77.44 20.78
CA ARG A 177 -9.83 78.13 21.97
C ARG A 177 -8.85 79.24 21.61
N ALA A 178 -8.16 79.12 20.47
CA ALA A 178 -7.19 80.12 20.01
C ALA A 178 -7.85 81.35 19.37
N ALA A 179 -9.06 81.23 18.81
CA ALA A 179 -9.77 82.32 18.13
C ALA A 179 -10.40 83.32 19.11
N ARG A 180 -9.90 84.57 19.17
CA ARG A 180 -10.48 85.67 19.98
C ARG A 180 -11.51 86.46 19.18
N GLY A 181 -12.81 86.23 19.40
CA GLY A 181 -13.90 87.08 18.88
C GLY A 181 -15.28 86.40 18.77
N ARG A 182 -16.37 87.14 19.03
CA ARG A 182 -17.77 86.61 19.11
C ARG A 182 -18.25 85.89 17.84
N ALA A 183 -17.77 86.27 16.66
CA ALA A 183 -18.14 85.63 15.37
C ALA A 183 -17.39 84.30 15.12
N GLY A 184 -16.14 84.17 15.59
CA GLY A 184 -15.35 82.93 15.50
C GLY A 184 -15.84 81.85 16.45
N ALA A 185 -16.41 82.25 17.59
CA ALA A 185 -16.97 81.34 18.59
C ALA A 185 -18.14 80.49 18.04
N VAL A 186 -19.07 81.09 17.30
CA VAL A 186 -20.26 80.39 16.77
C VAL A 186 -19.91 79.36 15.68
N GLY A 187 -19.00 79.71 14.76
CA GLY A 187 -18.50 78.79 13.73
C GLY A 187 -17.59 77.68 14.26
N GLY A 188 -16.86 77.95 15.36
CA GLY A 188 -16.14 76.95 16.13
C GLY A 188 -17.08 75.92 16.77
N SER A 189 -18.13 76.38 17.45
CA SER A 189 -19.12 75.50 18.10
C SER A 189 -19.81 74.55 17.11
N LEU A 190 -20.20 75.01 15.92
CA LEU A 190 -20.81 74.16 14.88
C LEU A 190 -19.86 73.08 14.34
N ARG A 191 -18.57 73.41 14.16
CA ARG A 191 -17.54 72.43 13.72
C ARG A 191 -17.26 71.39 14.79
N VAL A 192 -17.19 71.80 16.06
CA VAL A 192 -17.08 70.88 17.20
C VAL A 192 -18.28 69.93 17.22
N VAL A 193 -19.53 70.44 17.14
CA VAL A 193 -20.74 69.59 17.12
C VAL A 193 -20.74 68.57 15.98
N ARG A 194 -20.36 68.99 14.76
CA ARG A 194 -20.26 68.06 13.61
C ARG A 194 -19.17 67.01 13.80
N ALA A 195 -18.01 67.41 14.35
CA ALA A 195 -16.91 66.49 14.60
C ALA A 195 -17.25 65.49 15.72
N THR A 196 -17.93 65.94 16.79
CA THR A 196 -18.47 65.07 17.86
C THR A 196 -19.45 64.04 17.31
N ARG A 197 -20.37 64.44 16.43
CA ARG A 197 -21.29 63.49 15.76
C ARG A 197 -20.55 62.45 14.92
N ARG A 198 -19.44 62.80 14.27
CA ARG A 198 -18.62 61.84 13.50
C ARG A 198 -17.95 60.82 14.42
N VAL A 199 -17.44 61.26 15.57
CA VAL A 199 -16.89 60.35 16.58
C VAL A 199 -17.97 59.43 17.13
N GLN A 200 -19.14 59.94 17.50
CA GLN A 200 -20.25 59.09 17.97
C GLN A 200 -20.63 58.02 16.94
N ARG A 201 -20.79 58.38 15.66
CA ARG A 201 -21.08 57.40 14.59
C ARG A 201 -19.97 56.37 14.40
N ALA A 202 -18.71 56.77 14.55
CA ALA A 202 -17.58 55.85 14.48
C ALA A 202 -17.53 54.92 15.70
N GLU A 203 -17.86 55.42 16.90
CA GLU A 203 -18.00 54.61 18.12
C GLU A 203 -19.13 53.58 17.97
N GLU A 204 -20.28 53.97 17.41
CA GLU A 204 -21.39 53.06 17.11
C GLU A 204 -20.96 51.97 16.11
N ARG A 205 -20.22 52.32 15.05
CA ARG A 205 -19.68 51.35 14.08
C ARG A 205 -18.68 50.39 14.73
N VAL A 206 -17.77 50.89 15.57
CA VAL A 206 -16.83 50.04 16.31
C VAL A 206 -17.58 49.09 17.24
N ALA A 207 -18.56 49.58 18.01
CA ALA A 207 -19.35 48.75 18.90
C ALA A 207 -20.13 47.66 18.14
N ALA A 208 -20.73 48.00 16.99
CA ALA A 208 -21.40 47.04 16.13
C ALA A 208 -20.44 45.96 15.60
N GLN A 209 -19.23 46.36 15.22
CA GLN A 209 -18.19 45.44 14.75
C GLN A 209 -17.64 44.55 15.86
N GLU A 210 -17.48 45.08 17.09
CA GLU A 210 -17.10 44.28 18.26
C GLU A 210 -18.17 43.22 18.58
N ALA A 211 -19.46 43.56 18.44
CA ALA A 211 -20.55 42.61 18.59
C ALA A 211 -20.53 41.51 17.50
N ALA A 212 -20.25 41.88 16.24
CA ALA A 212 -20.10 40.94 15.14
C ALA A 212 -18.92 39.98 15.36
N LEU A 213 -17.77 40.51 15.80
CA LEU A 213 -16.59 39.70 16.13
C LEU A 213 -16.87 38.75 17.29
N ALA A 214 -17.59 39.19 18.32
CA ALA A 214 -18.01 38.33 19.42
C ALA A 214 -18.98 37.22 18.96
N ALA A 215 -19.84 37.49 17.98
CA ALA A 215 -20.69 36.47 17.38
C ALA A 215 -19.88 35.44 16.57
N ALA A 216 -18.94 35.91 15.75
CA ALA A 216 -18.04 35.04 15.00
C ALA A 216 -17.15 34.19 15.93
N ARG A 217 -16.75 34.73 17.09
CA ARG A 217 -16.02 33.94 18.10
C ARG A 217 -16.87 32.81 18.68
N ARG A 218 -18.14 33.07 19.00
CA ARG A 218 -19.05 32.02 19.48
C ARG A 218 -19.23 30.92 18.44
N GLU A 219 -19.41 31.29 17.17
CA GLU A 219 -19.50 30.33 16.06
C GLU A 219 -18.24 29.47 15.93
N LEU A 220 -17.05 30.06 16.10
CA LEU A 220 -15.78 29.32 16.14
C LEU A 220 -15.71 28.30 17.28
N ASP A 221 -16.09 28.72 18.48
CA ASP A 221 -16.05 27.86 19.66
C ASP A 221 -17.06 26.70 19.50
N GLU A 222 -18.28 26.96 19.00
CA GLU A 222 -19.29 25.94 18.68
C GLU A 222 -18.79 24.93 17.62
N LEU A 223 -18.20 25.41 16.52
CA LEU A 223 -17.66 24.54 15.47
C LEU A 223 -16.44 23.74 15.95
N ALA A 224 -15.62 24.30 16.84
CA ALA A 224 -14.50 23.58 17.44
C ALA A 224 -14.98 22.43 18.33
N GLU A 225 -16.06 22.62 19.09
CA GLU A 225 -16.70 21.54 19.85
C GLU A 225 -17.27 20.44 18.94
N VAL A 226 -17.91 20.82 17.83
CA VAL A 226 -18.39 19.86 16.83
C VAL A 226 -17.25 19.04 16.25
N VAL A 227 -16.15 19.69 15.83
CA VAL A 227 -14.96 18.98 15.30
C VAL A 227 -14.38 18.03 16.36
N ALA A 228 -14.26 18.45 17.61
CA ALA A 228 -13.79 17.60 18.70
C ALA A 228 -14.71 16.38 18.93
N SER A 229 -16.03 16.59 18.88
CA SER A 229 -17.02 15.51 18.99
C SER A 229 -16.93 14.50 17.83
N LYS A 230 -16.76 14.98 16.60
CA LYS A 230 -16.59 14.12 15.41
C LYS A 230 -15.27 13.35 15.46
N GLN A 231 -14.18 13.99 15.87
CA GLN A 231 -12.89 13.32 16.08
C GLN A 231 -13.02 12.20 17.12
N ALA A 232 -13.67 12.46 18.27
CA ALA A 232 -13.87 11.44 19.30
C ALA A 232 -14.71 10.25 18.81
N THR A 233 -15.68 10.50 17.92
CA THR A 233 -16.49 9.45 17.29
C THR A 233 -15.64 8.57 16.36
N LEU A 234 -14.80 9.20 15.55
CA LEU A 234 -13.86 8.49 14.67
C LEU A 234 -12.86 7.64 15.48
N ASP A 235 -12.22 8.24 16.48
CA ASP A 235 -11.24 7.56 17.32
C ASP A 235 -11.86 6.33 18.01
N ARG A 236 -13.11 6.45 18.48
CA ARG A 236 -13.86 5.34 19.06
C ARG A 236 -14.12 4.23 18.04
N ALA A 237 -14.58 4.57 16.84
CA ALA A 237 -14.85 3.61 15.78
C ALA A 237 -13.59 2.85 15.36
N LEU A 238 -12.46 3.55 15.20
CA LEU A 238 -11.16 2.95 14.89
C LEU A 238 -10.67 2.02 16.01
N SER A 239 -10.78 2.45 17.27
CA SER A 239 -10.42 1.62 18.43
C SER A 239 -11.28 0.37 18.56
N GLU A 240 -12.58 0.45 18.28
CA GLU A 240 -13.47 -0.71 18.26
C GLU A 240 -13.15 -1.65 17.08
N ALA A 241 -12.84 -1.11 15.89
CA ALA A 241 -12.43 -1.91 14.74
C ALA A 241 -11.11 -2.65 14.98
N GLU A 242 -10.15 -2.01 15.64
CA GLU A 242 -8.88 -2.63 16.01
C GLU A 242 -9.07 -3.76 17.04
N ARG A 243 -9.93 -3.55 18.04
CA ARG A 243 -10.31 -4.62 19.00
C ARG A 243 -10.95 -5.81 18.29
N ALA A 244 -11.81 -5.57 17.30
CA ALA A 244 -12.40 -6.64 16.48
C ALA A 244 -11.34 -7.39 15.67
N ARG A 245 -10.35 -6.71 15.08
CA ARG A 245 -9.22 -7.36 14.37
C ARG A 245 -8.41 -8.28 15.28
N VAL A 246 -8.15 -7.86 16.51
CA VAL A 246 -7.43 -8.69 17.49
C VAL A 246 -8.26 -9.92 17.89
N GLU A 247 -9.57 -9.75 18.08
CA GLU A 247 -10.51 -10.87 18.34
C GLU A 247 -10.52 -11.88 17.17
N GLU A 248 -10.58 -11.41 15.92
CA GLU A 248 -10.57 -12.26 14.72
C GLU A 248 -9.33 -13.14 14.63
N VAL A 249 -8.15 -12.64 15.01
CA VAL A 249 -6.91 -13.43 15.03
C VAL A 249 -7.05 -14.63 15.96
N GLU A 250 -7.65 -14.44 17.14
CA GLU A 250 -7.86 -15.51 18.11
C GLU A 250 -8.94 -16.50 17.65
N LEU A 251 -10.02 -16.00 17.03
CA LEU A 251 -11.06 -16.83 16.43
C LEU A 251 -10.51 -17.68 15.26
N ARG A 252 -9.59 -17.15 14.44
CA ARG A 252 -8.91 -17.91 13.37
C ARG A 252 -8.02 -19.03 13.91
N LYS A 253 -7.36 -18.84 15.06
CA LYS A 253 -6.64 -19.91 15.74
C LYS A 253 -7.59 -21.00 16.22
N ARG A 254 -8.68 -20.63 16.88
CA ARG A 254 -9.73 -21.57 17.34
C ARG A 254 -10.34 -22.36 16.18
N LEU A 255 -10.59 -21.71 15.05
CA LEU A 255 -11.05 -22.36 13.82
C LEU A 255 -10.04 -23.38 13.31
N THR A 256 -8.76 -23.02 13.26
CA THR A 256 -7.69 -23.93 12.84
C THR A 256 -7.60 -25.16 13.75
N GLU A 257 -7.72 -24.97 15.06
CA GLU A 257 -7.75 -26.06 16.03
C GLU A 257 -8.98 -26.95 15.89
N ALA A 258 -10.17 -26.36 15.72
CA ALA A 258 -11.42 -27.07 15.50
C ALA A 258 -11.36 -27.91 14.20
N ARG A 259 -10.83 -27.35 13.11
CA ARG A 259 -10.57 -28.08 11.85
C ARG A 259 -9.67 -29.29 12.07
N ARG A 260 -8.57 -29.11 12.81
CA ARG A 260 -7.66 -30.22 13.17
C ARG A 260 -8.35 -31.27 14.05
N ARG A 261 -9.18 -30.87 15.02
CA ARG A 261 -9.95 -31.79 15.88
C ARG A 261 -10.97 -32.60 15.06
N ALA A 262 -11.74 -31.94 14.19
CA ALA A 262 -12.71 -32.58 13.30
C ALA A 262 -12.05 -33.55 12.31
N ALA A 263 -10.91 -33.18 11.73
CA ALA A 263 -10.13 -34.05 10.85
C ALA A 263 -9.62 -35.31 11.57
N ARG A 264 -9.03 -35.15 12.77
CA ARG A 264 -8.58 -36.29 13.58
C ARG A 264 -9.71 -37.21 13.99
N ALA A 265 -10.85 -36.66 14.42
CA ALA A 265 -12.01 -37.45 14.82
C ALA A 265 -12.60 -38.23 13.62
N SER A 266 -12.60 -37.63 12.43
CA SER A 266 -13.04 -38.28 11.20
C SER A 266 -12.11 -39.42 10.76
N LEU A 267 -10.79 -39.26 10.89
CA LEU A 267 -9.82 -40.33 10.60
C LEU A 267 -9.96 -41.52 11.56
N VAL A 268 -10.19 -41.26 12.85
CA VAL A 268 -10.43 -42.31 13.85
C VAL A 268 -11.71 -43.09 13.56
N LEU A 269 -12.76 -42.39 13.09
CA LEU A 269 -14.01 -43.03 12.66
C LEU A 269 -13.77 -43.94 11.43
N ALA A 270 -13.12 -43.42 10.39
CA ALA A 270 -12.84 -44.19 9.17
C ALA A 270 -11.98 -45.44 9.43
N GLY A 271 -10.98 -45.33 10.31
CA GLY A 271 -10.13 -46.48 10.69
C GLY A 271 -10.87 -47.57 11.48
N LEU A 272 -12.00 -47.26 12.12
CA LEU A 272 -12.86 -48.24 12.79
C LEU A 272 -13.88 -48.88 11.84
N GLU A 273 -14.14 -48.30 10.66
CA GLU A 273 -15.14 -48.75 9.69
C GLU A 273 -14.58 -49.71 8.60
N GLY A 274 -13.31 -49.55 8.18
CA GLY A 274 -12.46 -50.52 7.44
C GLY A 274 -13.01 -51.32 6.23
N GLU A 275 -12.67 -50.91 4.99
CA GLU A 275 -12.81 -51.73 3.75
C GLU A 275 -11.74 -51.40 2.67
N VAL A 276 -11.05 -52.42 2.10
CA VAL A 276 -10.41 -52.45 0.75
C VAL A 276 -10.34 -53.91 0.22
N PRO A 277 -10.75 -54.23 -1.04
CA PRO A 277 -10.74 -55.61 -1.60
C PRO A 277 -9.68 -55.93 -2.68
N GLU A 278 -9.31 -57.23 -2.77
CA GLU A 278 -8.36 -57.90 -3.70
C GLU A 278 -8.98 -58.36 -5.04
N ARG A 279 -8.20 -58.36 -6.15
CA ARG A 279 -8.15 -59.29 -7.35
C ARG A 279 -7.49 -58.56 -8.56
N ALA A 280 -6.82 -59.15 -9.55
CA ALA A 280 -6.80 -60.51 -10.11
C ALA A 280 -5.47 -60.81 -10.87
N ARG A 281 -5.19 -62.10 -11.09
CA ARG A 281 -4.10 -62.65 -11.93
C ARG A 281 -4.62 -63.00 -13.34
N GLY A 282 -3.83 -62.67 -14.36
CA GLY A 282 -3.43 -63.52 -15.50
C GLY A 282 -4.44 -63.91 -16.60
N SER A 283 -4.10 -63.55 -17.86
CA SER A 283 -4.17 -64.45 -19.03
C SER A 283 -3.44 -63.82 -20.24
N THR A 284 -2.54 -64.61 -20.83
CA THR A 284 -1.62 -64.33 -21.94
C THR A 284 -2.26 -64.38 -23.33
N GLY A 285 -1.68 -63.66 -24.30
CA GLY A 285 -1.94 -63.82 -25.75
C GLY A 285 -1.41 -62.68 -26.63
N GLU A 286 -0.31 -62.92 -27.33
CA GLU A 286 0.31 -62.06 -28.39
C GLU A 286 -0.42 -62.20 -29.74
N PRO A 287 -0.33 -61.19 -30.67
CA PRO A 287 0.61 -61.32 -31.79
C PRO A 287 1.20 -60.00 -32.42
N ASP A 288 2.27 -60.24 -33.20
CA ASP A 288 3.19 -59.43 -34.03
C ASP A 288 2.79 -58.14 -34.81
N GLY A 289 3.78 -57.23 -34.98
CA GLY A 289 3.85 -56.19 -36.03
C GLY A 289 5.18 -55.37 -36.06
N PRO A 290 5.72 -54.92 -37.22
CA PRO A 290 7.17 -54.70 -37.43
C PRO A 290 7.73 -53.26 -37.31
N ALA A 291 9.06 -53.22 -37.23
CA ALA A 291 9.99 -52.15 -36.85
C ALA A 291 10.10 -50.90 -37.76
N ALA A 292 10.54 -49.78 -37.16
CA ALA A 292 11.04 -48.57 -37.83
C ALA A 292 12.45 -48.18 -37.33
N ALA A 293 13.27 -47.68 -38.26
CA ALA A 293 14.73 -47.57 -38.21
C ALA A 293 15.31 -46.44 -37.33
N ARG A 294 16.54 -46.67 -36.86
CA ARG A 294 17.40 -45.78 -36.04
C ARG A 294 18.30 -44.89 -36.92
N TRP A 295 18.60 -43.67 -36.46
CA TRP A 295 19.57 -42.75 -37.10
C TRP A 295 20.78 -42.56 -36.17
N ASP A 296 22.00 -42.72 -36.70
CA ASP A 296 23.28 -42.63 -35.97
C ASP A 296 24.02 -41.33 -36.31
N GLY A 297 24.33 -40.52 -35.30
CA GLY A 297 25.20 -39.33 -35.37
C GLY A 297 26.36 -39.39 -34.36
N PRO A 298 27.43 -38.59 -34.52
CA PRO A 298 28.70 -38.76 -33.80
C PRO A 298 28.61 -38.43 -32.30
N PRO A 299 29.42 -39.08 -31.44
CA PRO A 299 29.28 -38.98 -29.99
C PRO A 299 29.73 -37.61 -29.47
N GLY A 300 28.84 -36.91 -28.76
CA GLY A 300 29.16 -35.72 -27.98
C GLY A 300 30.09 -36.02 -26.79
N PRO A 301 30.64 -34.99 -26.12
CA PRO A 301 31.54 -35.19 -24.98
C PRO A 301 30.88 -36.07 -23.91
N ALA A 302 31.67 -36.96 -23.30
CA ALA A 302 31.20 -37.92 -22.31
C ALA A 302 30.40 -37.20 -21.20
N ALA A 303 29.20 -37.71 -20.92
CA ALA A 303 28.34 -37.12 -19.90
C ALA A 303 29.04 -37.16 -18.53
N PRO A 304 28.99 -36.07 -17.73
CA PRO A 304 29.63 -36.02 -16.43
C PRO A 304 29.04 -37.11 -15.50
N GLY A 305 29.90 -37.75 -14.72
CA GLY A 305 29.49 -38.77 -13.76
C GLY A 305 28.69 -38.17 -12.60
N VAL A 306 27.97 -39.01 -11.85
CA VAL A 306 27.17 -38.59 -10.68
C VAL A 306 28.04 -37.84 -9.66
N GLU A 307 29.25 -38.33 -9.39
CA GLU A 307 30.20 -37.74 -8.45
C GLU A 307 30.68 -36.34 -8.87
N ASP A 308 30.84 -36.09 -10.18
CA ASP A 308 31.24 -34.79 -10.70
C ASP A 308 30.14 -33.75 -10.51
N VAL A 309 28.87 -34.15 -10.69
CA VAL A 309 27.72 -33.27 -10.49
C VAL A 309 27.40 -33.09 -9.00
N GLU A 310 27.67 -34.07 -8.15
CA GLU A 310 27.61 -33.89 -6.68
C GLU A 310 28.62 -32.86 -6.19
N ARG A 311 29.84 -32.89 -6.73
CA ARG A 311 30.87 -31.87 -6.46
C ARG A 311 30.43 -30.50 -6.94
N GLU A 312 29.87 -30.39 -8.13
CA GLU A 312 29.33 -29.15 -8.67
C GLU A 312 28.16 -28.59 -7.83
N VAL A 313 27.28 -29.44 -7.31
CA VAL A 313 26.22 -29.05 -6.36
C VAL A 313 26.80 -28.52 -5.06
N ALA A 314 27.82 -29.19 -4.51
CA ALA A 314 28.48 -28.73 -3.29
C ALA A 314 29.17 -27.37 -3.49
N GLU A 315 29.85 -27.16 -4.62
CA GLU A 315 30.47 -25.89 -4.99
C GLU A 315 29.43 -24.78 -5.20
N ALA A 316 28.31 -25.08 -5.87
CA ALA A 316 27.23 -24.12 -6.07
C ALA A 316 26.52 -23.76 -4.74
N LYS A 317 26.38 -24.73 -3.82
CA LYS A 317 25.88 -24.49 -2.45
C LYS A 317 26.84 -23.59 -1.67
N GLY A 318 28.15 -23.80 -1.81
CA GLY A 318 29.18 -22.93 -1.22
C GLY A 318 29.10 -21.50 -1.76
N ARG A 319 28.92 -21.32 -3.07
CA ARG A 319 28.71 -20.00 -3.70
C ARG A 319 27.43 -19.32 -3.23
N LEU A 320 26.35 -20.06 -3.01
CA LEU A 320 25.09 -19.53 -2.45
C LEU A 320 25.28 -19.04 -1.01
N ALA A 321 25.91 -19.85 -0.15
CA ALA A 321 26.21 -19.44 1.23
C ALA A 321 27.15 -18.22 1.29
N ALA A 322 28.12 -18.13 0.38
CA ALA A 322 28.98 -16.95 0.26
C ALA A 322 28.18 -15.70 -0.15
N ALA A 323 27.28 -15.82 -1.13
CA ALA A 323 26.42 -14.71 -1.54
C ALA A 323 25.42 -14.28 -0.44
N GLU A 324 24.96 -15.21 0.41
CA GLU A 324 24.14 -14.91 1.61
C GLU A 324 24.92 -14.10 2.63
N SER A 325 26.17 -14.47 2.87
CA SER A 325 27.06 -13.73 3.75
C SER A 325 27.37 -12.34 3.19
N GLU A 326 27.63 -12.21 1.88
CA GLU A 326 27.88 -10.91 1.22
C GLU A 326 26.65 -9.99 1.31
N LEU A 327 25.45 -10.52 1.08
CA LEU A 327 24.22 -9.75 1.19
C LEU A 327 23.96 -9.29 2.62
N ARG A 328 24.22 -10.15 3.61
CA ARG A 328 24.11 -9.79 5.03
C ARG A 328 25.09 -8.67 5.40
N ALA A 329 26.36 -8.81 5.03
CA ALA A 329 27.38 -7.79 5.27
C ALA A 329 27.05 -6.46 4.56
N ALA A 330 26.50 -6.50 3.34
CA ALA A 330 26.03 -5.31 2.66
C ALA A 330 24.84 -4.64 3.39
N GLY A 331 23.93 -5.43 3.96
CA GLY A 331 22.85 -4.94 4.81
C GLY A 331 23.35 -4.23 6.07
N GLU A 332 24.32 -4.82 6.78
CA GLU A 332 24.96 -4.22 7.97
C GLU A 332 25.68 -2.90 7.64
N LEU A 333 26.31 -2.80 6.47
CA LEU A 333 26.91 -1.57 5.97
C LEU A 333 25.85 -0.49 5.70
N VAL A 334 24.70 -0.86 5.11
CA VAL A 334 23.58 0.08 4.89
C VAL A 334 23.10 0.63 6.24
N GLU A 335 22.87 -0.24 7.22
CA GLU A 335 22.41 0.17 8.55
C GLU A 335 23.39 1.12 9.23
N THR A 336 24.69 0.83 9.12
CA THR A 336 25.76 1.68 9.68
C THR A 336 25.77 3.06 9.03
N VAL A 337 25.69 3.14 7.70
CA VAL A 337 25.68 4.42 6.98
C VAL A 337 24.37 5.19 7.21
N GLU A 338 23.24 4.49 7.35
CA GLU A 338 21.98 5.13 7.73
C GLU A 338 22.04 5.71 9.16
N ALA A 339 22.70 5.03 10.09
CA ALA A 339 22.94 5.53 11.44
C ALA A 339 23.81 6.80 11.46
N GLU A 340 24.82 6.90 10.58
CA GLU A 340 25.63 8.13 10.39
C GLU A 340 24.86 9.25 9.67
N ARG A 341 23.98 8.90 8.73
CA ARG A 341 23.22 9.88 7.93
C ARG A 341 22.18 10.62 8.75
N ARG A 342 21.48 9.94 9.66
CA ARG A 342 20.42 10.52 10.50
C ARG A 342 20.87 11.77 11.27
N PRO A 343 21.97 11.74 12.06
CA PRO A 343 22.42 12.93 12.78
C PRO A 343 22.91 14.05 11.84
N ALA A 344 23.55 13.73 10.71
CA ALA A 344 23.94 14.73 9.72
C ALA A 344 22.73 15.46 9.11
N GLN A 345 21.66 14.72 8.82
CA GLN A 345 20.40 15.29 8.34
C GLN A 345 19.72 16.16 9.41
N GLN A 346 19.75 15.73 10.67
CA GLN A 346 19.20 16.52 11.77
C GLN A 346 19.97 17.82 11.98
N ALA A 347 21.30 17.76 12.01
CA ALA A 347 22.16 18.95 12.12
C ALA A 347 21.92 19.95 10.97
N PHE A 348 21.65 19.47 9.75
CA PHE A 348 21.27 20.33 8.63
C PHE A 348 19.95 21.08 8.89
N LEU A 349 18.91 20.38 9.37
CA LEU A 349 17.61 21.01 9.67
C LEU A 349 17.71 22.03 10.81
N GLU A 350 18.50 21.72 11.84
CA GLU A 350 18.75 22.63 12.95
C GLU A 350 19.51 23.89 12.49
N ALA A 351 20.54 23.72 11.65
CA ALA A 351 21.27 24.83 11.07
C ALA A 351 20.41 25.69 10.13
N GLU A 352 19.50 25.07 9.37
CA GLU A 352 18.55 25.76 8.50
C GLU A 352 17.58 26.62 9.32
N ALA A 353 17.01 26.05 10.38
CA ALA A 353 16.13 26.78 11.29
C ALA A 353 16.86 27.97 11.95
N ALA A 354 18.10 27.77 12.41
CA ALA A 354 18.92 28.82 13.00
C ALA A 354 19.24 29.95 12.01
N ALA A 355 19.60 29.61 10.76
CA ALA A 355 19.87 30.60 9.71
C ALA A 355 18.61 31.43 9.38
N ARG A 356 17.45 30.77 9.25
CA ARG A 356 16.16 31.46 9.01
C ARG A 356 15.79 32.39 10.17
N ALA A 357 16.00 31.96 11.41
CA ALA A 357 15.72 32.78 12.58
C ALA A 357 16.62 34.04 12.63
N ALA A 358 17.91 33.88 12.34
CA ALA A 358 18.86 35.00 12.30
C ALA A 358 18.54 35.99 11.17
N ASP A 359 18.21 35.48 9.97
CA ASP A 359 17.78 36.32 8.84
C ASP A 359 16.47 37.07 9.16
N GLY A 360 15.53 36.42 9.85
CA GLY A 360 14.30 37.05 10.32
C GLY A 360 14.54 38.20 11.30
N LEU A 361 15.50 38.05 12.22
CA LEU A 361 15.90 39.11 13.15
C LEU A 361 16.53 40.30 12.41
N VAL A 362 17.40 40.04 11.44
CA VAL A 362 18.00 41.09 10.59
C VAL A 362 16.90 41.87 9.86
N ALA A 363 15.93 41.17 9.26
CA ALA A 363 14.82 41.81 8.57
C ALA A 363 13.95 42.67 9.51
N ALA A 364 13.65 42.17 10.71
CA ALA A 364 12.88 42.91 11.71
C ALA A 364 13.59 44.20 12.16
N LEU A 365 14.89 44.12 12.46
CA LEU A 365 15.69 45.29 12.85
C LEU A 365 15.81 46.32 11.72
N GLN A 366 15.93 45.86 10.46
CA GLN A 366 15.91 46.76 9.29
C GLN A 366 14.56 47.47 9.14
N ALA A 367 13.45 46.79 9.39
CA ALA A 367 12.12 47.39 9.34
C ALA A 367 11.98 48.49 10.41
N GLU A 368 12.36 48.23 11.67
CA GLU A 368 12.35 49.25 12.73
C GLU A 368 13.23 50.46 12.38
N LEU A 369 14.40 50.22 11.80
CA LEU A 369 15.30 51.30 11.38
C LEU A 369 14.66 52.18 10.28
N GLN A 370 13.99 51.56 9.30
CA GLN A 370 13.24 52.27 8.25
C GLN A 370 12.09 53.11 8.80
N GLU A 371 11.38 52.62 9.82
CA GLU A 371 10.34 53.38 10.51
C GLU A 371 10.91 54.62 11.20
N LEU A 372 12.04 54.48 11.89
CA LEU A 372 12.71 55.61 12.55
C LEU A 372 13.27 56.63 11.56
N GLU A 373 13.84 56.18 10.43
CA GLU A 373 14.27 57.06 9.34
C GLU A 373 13.10 57.88 8.82
N THR A 374 11.94 57.23 8.61
CA THR A 374 10.72 57.89 8.18
C THR A 374 10.20 58.88 9.22
N ALA A 375 10.22 58.52 10.51
CA ALA A 375 9.87 59.41 11.61
C ALA A 375 10.82 60.62 11.69
N ALA A 376 12.12 60.43 11.48
CA ALA A 376 13.11 61.51 11.42
C ALA A 376 12.84 62.46 10.24
N ARG A 377 12.58 61.92 9.04
CA ARG A 377 12.21 62.71 7.85
C ARG A 377 10.98 63.58 8.11
N ASN A 378 9.96 63.02 8.76
CA ASN A 378 8.72 63.74 9.08
C ASN A 378 8.89 64.80 10.19
N LEU A 379 9.82 64.59 11.12
CA LEU A 379 10.08 65.52 12.23
C LEU A 379 10.93 66.73 11.81
N ALA A 380 11.79 66.58 10.81
CA ALA A 380 12.71 67.62 10.33
C ALA A 380 12.00 68.95 9.97
N PRO A 381 11.01 68.99 9.05
CA PRO A 381 10.33 70.24 8.70
C PRO A 381 9.60 70.86 9.89
N ALA A 382 8.99 70.03 10.74
CA ALA A 382 8.34 70.51 11.95
C ALA A 382 9.33 71.19 12.92
N LEU A 383 10.56 70.69 13.04
CA LEU A 383 11.57 71.36 13.87
C LEU A 383 12.00 72.71 13.25
N GLU A 384 12.18 72.75 11.93
CA GLU A 384 12.52 73.98 11.19
C GLU A 384 11.44 75.05 11.33
N ASP A 385 10.17 74.68 11.20
CA ASP A 385 9.02 75.57 11.40
C ASP A 385 9.03 76.17 12.82
N ALA A 386 9.28 75.36 13.84
CA ALA A 386 9.36 75.85 15.23
C ALA A 386 10.53 76.82 15.45
N VAL A 387 11.65 76.61 14.75
CA VAL A 387 12.82 77.50 14.78
C VAL A 387 12.53 78.81 14.04
N ALA A 388 11.83 78.75 12.90
CA ALA A 388 11.42 79.93 12.16
C ALA A 388 10.42 80.78 12.97
N GLU A 389 9.42 80.15 13.58
CA GLU A 389 8.43 80.80 14.46
C GLU A 389 9.09 81.48 15.67
N THR A 390 10.09 80.85 16.28
CA THR A 390 10.83 81.45 17.42
C THR A 390 11.64 82.67 17.00
N ARG A 391 12.25 82.65 15.81
CA ARG A 391 13.03 83.78 15.26
C ARG A 391 12.13 84.95 14.84
N GLY A 392 10.93 84.68 14.35
CA GLY A 392 9.99 85.70 13.85
C GLY A 392 9.17 86.44 14.90
N ALA A 393 9.18 86.00 16.17
CA ALA A 393 8.33 86.59 17.22
C ALA A 393 8.88 87.92 17.78
N ALA A 394 8.04 88.95 17.82
CA ALA A 394 8.42 90.35 18.08
C ALA A 394 8.72 90.63 19.57
N GLY A 395 8.17 89.84 20.49
CA GLY A 395 8.34 90.05 21.93
C GLY A 395 8.52 88.76 22.77
N PRO A 396 8.90 88.88 24.05
CA PRO A 396 9.17 87.73 24.93
C PRO A 396 7.96 86.81 25.14
N LEU A 397 6.75 87.37 25.23
CA LEU A 397 5.52 86.61 25.43
C LEU A 397 5.11 85.81 24.19
N GLU A 398 5.35 86.35 22.99
CA GLU A 398 5.08 85.66 21.71
C GLU A 398 6.06 84.52 21.45
N ARG A 399 7.30 84.63 21.98
CA ARG A 399 8.34 83.59 21.87
C ARG A 399 8.10 82.36 22.74
N ALA A 400 7.32 82.46 23.82
CA ALA A 400 7.22 81.40 24.82
C ALA A 400 6.71 80.06 24.26
N ALA A 401 5.62 80.06 23.48
CA ALA A 401 5.03 78.83 22.95
C ALA A 401 5.87 78.17 21.83
N PRO A 402 6.42 78.90 20.84
CA PRO A 402 7.36 78.35 19.86
C PRO A 402 8.61 77.73 20.49
N VAL A 403 9.19 78.35 21.54
CA VAL A 403 10.36 77.79 22.27
C VAL A 403 10.03 76.42 22.87
N LEU A 404 8.84 76.24 23.45
CA LEU A 404 8.43 74.95 24.01
C LEU A 404 8.22 73.88 22.93
N ARG A 405 7.63 74.24 21.78
CA ARG A 405 7.51 73.32 20.63
C ARG A 405 8.87 72.94 20.05
N MET A 406 9.79 73.90 19.93
CA MET A 406 11.15 73.67 19.50
C MET A 406 11.87 72.69 20.46
N GLY A 407 11.76 72.92 21.78
CA GLY A 407 12.34 72.06 22.79
C GLY A 407 11.79 70.62 22.76
N SER A 408 10.48 70.45 22.64
CA SER A 408 9.85 69.12 22.57
C SER A 408 10.23 68.37 21.29
N ARG A 409 10.25 69.04 20.13
CA ARG A 409 10.69 68.48 18.84
C ARG A 409 12.19 68.13 18.86
N ALA A 410 13.03 68.95 19.49
CA ALA A 410 14.45 68.68 19.66
C ALA A 410 14.71 67.44 20.55
N LEU A 411 13.93 67.26 21.63
CA LEU A 411 13.99 66.06 22.46
C LEU A 411 13.53 64.80 21.70
N ALA A 412 12.47 64.90 20.90
CA ALA A 412 12.04 63.81 20.02
C ALA A 412 13.14 63.42 19.02
N ALA A 413 13.77 64.40 18.38
CA ALA A 413 14.89 64.16 17.46
C ALA A 413 16.10 63.50 18.15
N ARG A 414 16.40 63.91 19.39
CA ARG A 414 17.46 63.28 20.20
C ARG A 414 17.14 61.83 20.55
N ARG A 415 15.88 61.51 20.87
CA ARG A 415 15.43 60.13 21.13
C ARG A 415 15.53 59.26 19.88
N ILE A 416 15.05 59.75 18.73
CA ILE A 416 15.16 59.04 17.44
C ILE A 416 16.63 58.74 17.12
N ARG A 417 17.52 59.75 17.19
CA ARG A 417 18.97 59.55 16.93
C ARG A 417 19.61 58.53 17.88
N ARG A 418 19.24 58.55 19.17
CA ARG A 418 19.76 57.58 20.14
C ARG A 418 19.30 56.16 19.79
N ARG A 419 18.00 55.97 19.54
CA ARG A 419 17.44 54.67 19.19
C ARG A 419 17.98 54.14 17.86
N THR A 420 18.19 55.02 16.89
CA THR A 420 18.81 54.69 15.59
C THR A 420 20.19 54.06 15.80
N ARG A 421 21.07 54.70 16.61
CA ARG A 421 22.39 54.14 16.93
C ARG A 421 22.33 52.80 17.66
N GLU A 422 21.38 52.65 18.58
CA GLU A 422 21.16 51.38 19.30
C GLU A 422 20.74 50.27 18.33
N LEU A 423 19.83 50.55 17.39
CA LEU A 423 19.39 49.60 16.37
C LEU A 423 20.48 49.31 15.32
N GLU A 424 21.27 50.30 14.90
CA GLU A 424 22.41 50.10 13.99
C GLU A 424 23.44 49.14 14.60
N ALA A 425 23.75 49.30 15.90
CA ALA A 425 24.64 48.39 16.61
C ALA A 425 24.04 46.97 16.72
N ALA A 426 22.76 46.86 17.08
CA ALA A 426 22.06 45.57 17.16
C ALA A 426 21.98 44.87 15.79
N LEU A 427 21.74 45.63 14.71
CA LEU A 427 21.72 45.13 13.34
C LEU A 427 23.09 44.62 12.90
N GLY A 428 24.17 45.31 13.27
CA GLY A 428 25.54 44.85 13.02
C GLY A 428 25.82 43.50 13.68
N GLN A 429 25.42 43.32 14.94
CA GLN A 429 25.54 42.04 15.64
C GLN A 429 24.68 40.95 14.98
N ALA A 430 23.40 41.24 14.71
CA ALA A 430 22.47 40.29 14.09
C ALA A 430 22.94 39.83 12.71
N ARG A 431 23.55 40.72 11.91
CA ARG A 431 24.17 40.35 10.63
C ARG A 431 25.35 39.39 10.82
N GLY A 432 26.22 39.65 11.79
CA GLY A 432 27.32 38.72 12.12
C GLY A 432 26.83 37.35 12.58
N GLU A 433 25.75 37.30 13.37
CA GLU A 433 25.10 36.06 13.77
C GLU A 433 24.46 35.31 12.59
N ALA A 434 23.82 36.04 11.66
CA ALA A 434 23.25 35.48 10.44
C ALA A 434 24.32 34.92 9.50
N ASP A 435 25.43 35.63 9.30
CA ASP A 435 26.56 35.15 8.50
C ASP A 435 27.17 33.88 9.11
N ALA A 436 27.35 33.85 10.43
CA ALA A 436 27.82 32.66 11.13
C ALA A 436 26.83 31.48 11.03
N ALA A 437 25.52 31.74 11.12
CA ALA A 437 24.49 30.71 10.95
C ALA A 437 24.46 30.15 9.53
N ARG A 438 24.62 31.01 8.51
CA ARG A 438 24.73 30.59 7.10
C ARG A 438 25.96 29.73 6.85
N ALA A 439 27.12 30.09 7.42
CA ALA A 439 28.32 29.28 7.33
C ALA A 439 28.13 27.87 7.93
N ARG A 440 27.47 27.77 9.10
CA ARG A 440 27.11 26.48 9.71
C ARG A 440 26.14 25.67 8.84
N LEU A 441 25.15 26.34 8.24
CA LEU A 441 24.23 25.69 7.30
C LEU A 441 24.96 25.11 6.09
N GLU A 442 25.90 25.84 5.49
CA GLU A 442 26.70 25.34 4.37
C GLU A 442 27.56 24.13 4.76
N GLU A 443 28.16 24.15 5.94
CA GLU A 443 28.91 23.01 6.48
C GLU A 443 28.01 21.79 6.70
N ALA A 444 26.87 21.97 7.36
CA ALA A 444 25.90 20.91 7.61
C ALA A 444 25.32 20.36 6.29
N ALA A 445 25.09 21.22 5.29
CA ALA A 445 24.62 20.82 3.96
C ALA A 445 25.65 19.94 3.24
N ARG A 446 26.94 20.30 3.32
CA ARG A 446 28.04 19.49 2.78
C ARG A 446 28.11 18.12 3.47
N ALA A 447 28.02 18.08 4.80
CA ALA A 447 28.02 16.83 5.56
C ALA A 447 26.82 15.93 5.19
N ALA A 448 25.61 16.50 5.11
CA ALA A 448 24.41 15.78 4.70
C ALA A 448 24.47 15.29 3.24
N ALA A 449 25.09 16.06 2.34
CA ALA A 449 25.33 15.62 0.96
C ALA A 449 26.31 14.44 0.89
N GLN A 450 27.43 14.52 1.62
CA GLN A 450 28.40 13.42 1.70
C GLN A 450 27.78 12.15 2.29
N ALA A 451 26.97 12.26 3.35
CA ALA A 451 26.28 11.12 3.94
C ALA A 451 25.26 10.48 2.96
N ARG A 452 24.55 11.30 2.17
CA ARG A 452 23.65 10.80 1.12
C ARG A 452 24.41 10.06 0.01
N GLU A 453 25.54 10.60 -0.42
CA GLU A 453 26.38 9.97 -1.44
C GLU A 453 26.94 8.63 -0.94
N LYS A 454 27.44 8.57 0.31
CA LYS A 454 27.85 7.31 0.94
C LYS A 454 26.72 6.28 0.95
N LEU A 455 25.51 6.68 1.32
CA LEU A 455 24.35 5.78 1.31
C LEU A 455 24.06 5.25 -0.10
N HIS A 456 24.10 6.13 -1.11
CA HIS A 456 23.92 5.74 -2.50
C HIS A 456 24.96 4.71 -2.96
N GLN A 457 26.24 4.91 -2.60
CA GLN A 457 27.31 3.97 -2.91
C GLN A 457 27.09 2.61 -2.24
N VAL A 458 26.70 2.58 -0.96
CA VAL A 458 26.46 1.33 -0.23
C VAL A 458 25.20 0.61 -0.74
N ARG A 459 24.14 1.34 -1.10
CA ARG A 459 22.95 0.74 -1.75
C ARG A 459 23.28 0.10 -3.09
N ARG A 460 24.26 0.64 -3.84
CA ARG A 460 24.76 -0.01 -5.06
C ARG A 460 25.46 -1.34 -4.76
N ILE A 461 26.27 -1.39 -3.69
CA ILE A 461 26.92 -2.63 -3.22
C ILE A 461 25.85 -3.65 -2.80
N GLU A 462 24.84 -3.23 -2.05
CA GLU A 462 23.71 -4.10 -1.66
C GLU A 462 22.98 -4.65 -2.89
N MET A 463 22.71 -3.81 -3.90
CA MET A 463 22.08 -4.24 -5.14
C MET A 463 22.93 -5.28 -5.91
N GLU A 464 24.25 -5.08 -5.97
CA GLU A 464 25.17 -6.05 -6.58
C GLU A 464 25.21 -7.36 -5.80
N ALA A 465 25.23 -7.32 -4.46
CA ALA A 465 25.17 -8.50 -3.60
C ALA A 465 23.85 -9.27 -3.80
N ARG A 466 22.71 -8.57 -3.88
CA ARG A 466 21.40 -9.17 -4.23
C ARG A 466 21.43 -9.82 -5.62
N ARG A 467 22.09 -9.20 -6.61
CA ARG A 467 22.25 -9.80 -7.94
C ARG A 467 23.08 -11.08 -7.88
N ARG A 468 24.19 -11.09 -7.14
CA ARG A 468 25.04 -12.29 -6.96
C ARG A 468 24.29 -13.42 -6.25
N MET A 469 23.49 -13.09 -5.23
CA MET A 469 22.58 -14.02 -4.56
C MET A 469 21.68 -14.75 -5.57
N VAL A 470 20.96 -13.99 -6.40
CA VAL A 470 20.04 -14.56 -7.40
C VAL A 470 20.79 -15.45 -8.40
N LEU A 471 21.98 -15.04 -8.84
CA LEU A 471 22.81 -15.85 -9.75
C LEU A 471 23.34 -17.13 -9.09
N ALA A 472 23.75 -17.06 -7.82
CA ALA A 472 24.23 -18.22 -7.06
C ALA A 472 23.09 -19.22 -6.81
N GLN A 473 21.90 -18.72 -6.46
CA GLN A 473 20.68 -19.52 -6.29
C GLN A 473 20.31 -20.25 -7.59
N ARG A 474 20.39 -19.55 -8.73
CA ARG A 474 20.19 -20.14 -10.05
C ARG A 474 21.22 -21.23 -10.35
N SER A 475 22.51 -20.96 -10.13
CA SER A 475 23.58 -21.95 -10.38
C SER A 475 23.43 -23.19 -9.50
N TYR A 476 23.03 -23.03 -8.23
CA TYR A 476 22.76 -24.13 -7.32
C TYR A 476 21.57 -24.97 -7.78
N SER A 477 20.50 -24.31 -8.21
CA SER A 477 19.30 -24.97 -8.75
C SER A 477 19.60 -25.75 -10.04
N GLU A 478 20.39 -25.18 -10.95
CA GLU A 478 20.80 -25.84 -12.19
C GLU A 478 21.70 -27.07 -11.94
N ALA A 479 22.59 -27.01 -10.94
CA ALA A 479 23.40 -28.15 -10.51
C ALA A 479 22.54 -29.25 -9.87
N LEU A 480 21.61 -28.88 -8.98
CA LEU A 480 20.67 -29.82 -8.36
C LEU A 480 19.78 -30.51 -9.38
N GLY A 481 19.27 -29.76 -10.37
CA GLY A 481 18.46 -30.32 -11.45
C GLY A 481 19.24 -31.33 -12.30
N ARG A 482 20.53 -31.09 -12.55
CA ARG A 482 21.42 -32.08 -13.21
C ARG A 482 21.65 -33.31 -12.34
N LEU A 483 21.89 -33.13 -11.04
CA LEU A 483 22.08 -34.24 -10.11
C LEU A 483 20.84 -35.13 -10.02
N SER A 484 19.66 -34.52 -9.96
CA SER A 484 18.36 -35.20 -9.97
C SER A 484 18.20 -36.06 -11.24
N ARG A 485 18.54 -35.50 -12.41
CA ARG A 485 18.52 -36.24 -13.70
C ARG A 485 19.53 -37.38 -13.77
N LEU A 486 20.73 -37.24 -13.20
CA LEU A 486 21.75 -38.28 -13.23
C LEU A 486 21.50 -39.40 -12.21
N LYS A 487 20.98 -39.08 -11.01
CA LYS A 487 20.55 -40.09 -10.02
C LYS A 487 19.32 -40.89 -10.45
N LEU A 488 18.66 -40.48 -11.54
CA LEU A 488 17.59 -41.21 -12.20
C LEU A 488 18.10 -42.26 -13.21
N LEU A 489 19.39 -42.25 -13.56
CA LEU A 489 20.04 -43.21 -14.46
C LEU A 489 20.91 -44.19 -13.66
N ASP A 490 20.77 -45.49 -13.89
CA ASP A 490 21.65 -46.52 -13.32
C ASP A 490 23.07 -46.40 -13.92
N PRO A 491 24.17 -46.81 -13.23
CA PRO A 491 25.55 -46.70 -13.76
C PRO A 491 25.79 -47.48 -15.07
N ALA A 492 24.83 -48.33 -15.46
CA ALA A 492 24.83 -49.11 -16.70
C ALA A 492 23.90 -48.54 -17.81
N GLY A 493 23.29 -47.37 -17.61
CA GLY A 493 22.46 -46.70 -18.63
C GLY A 493 20.99 -47.17 -18.72
N GLY A 494 20.45 -47.82 -17.69
CA GLY A 494 19.02 -48.17 -17.58
C GLY A 494 18.25 -47.23 -16.65
N GLU A 495 17.00 -46.90 -17.00
CA GLU A 495 16.06 -46.12 -16.17
C GLU A 495 15.57 -47.00 -15.00
N ARG A 496 15.63 -46.51 -13.74
CA ARG A 496 15.17 -47.26 -12.56
C ARG A 496 13.64 -47.27 -12.46
N ASP A 497 13.06 -48.47 -12.36
CA ASP A 497 11.63 -48.71 -12.17
C ASP A 497 11.07 -48.11 -10.87
N GLY A 498 10.24 -47.07 -11.03
CA GLY A 498 9.39 -46.44 -10.02
C GLY A 498 8.43 -45.45 -10.72
N PRO A 499 7.25 -45.13 -10.16
CA PRO A 499 6.27 -44.32 -10.88
C PRO A 499 6.86 -42.95 -11.26
N ALA A 500 6.69 -42.59 -12.52
CA ALA A 500 7.38 -41.47 -13.17
C ALA A 500 6.98 -40.06 -12.65
N LEU A 501 6.01 -39.92 -11.74
CA LEU A 501 5.52 -38.65 -11.18
C LEU A 501 5.07 -38.82 -9.72
N ARG A 502 5.41 -37.87 -8.82
CA ARG A 502 5.10 -37.92 -7.37
C ARG A 502 4.23 -36.75 -6.89
N PHE A 503 4.31 -35.59 -7.56
CA PHE A 503 3.52 -34.38 -7.26
C PHE A 503 3.01 -33.73 -8.55
N VAL A 504 1.86 -33.05 -8.46
CA VAL A 504 1.25 -32.27 -9.54
C VAL A 504 1.02 -30.84 -9.06
N ILE A 505 1.44 -29.85 -9.84
CA ILE A 505 1.16 -28.44 -9.60
C ILE A 505 0.09 -27.97 -10.56
N VAL A 506 -0.86 -27.21 -10.02
CA VAL A 506 -1.87 -26.48 -10.78
C VAL A 506 -1.43 -25.02 -10.82
N ALA A 507 -1.29 -24.46 -12.02
CA ALA A 507 -0.87 -23.08 -12.20
C ALA A 507 -1.74 -22.36 -13.25
N ARG A 508 -1.93 -21.06 -13.07
CA ARG A 508 -2.67 -20.16 -13.97
C ARG A 508 -1.75 -19.04 -14.42
N GLU A 509 -1.56 -18.85 -15.73
CA GLU A 509 -0.73 -17.76 -16.28
C GLU A 509 0.62 -17.57 -15.55
N HIS A 510 1.34 -18.68 -15.34
CA HIS A 510 2.63 -18.71 -14.63
C HIS A 510 2.56 -18.42 -13.12
N ARG A 511 1.39 -18.50 -12.47
CA ARG A 511 1.24 -18.40 -11.02
C ARG A 511 0.78 -19.72 -10.42
N VAL A 512 1.44 -20.18 -9.35
CA VAL A 512 1.07 -21.41 -8.64
C VAL A 512 -0.24 -21.19 -7.89
N LEU A 513 -1.24 -22.00 -8.21
CA LEU A 513 -2.55 -22.00 -7.56
C LEU A 513 -2.55 -22.95 -6.35
N GLY A 514 -1.85 -24.08 -6.49
CA GLY A 514 -1.67 -25.09 -5.45
C GLY A 514 -0.91 -26.31 -5.95
N SER A 515 -0.65 -27.25 -5.05
CA SER A 515 0.05 -28.51 -5.34
C SER A 515 -0.66 -29.69 -4.70
N LEU A 516 -0.59 -30.85 -5.34
CA LEU A 516 -1.19 -32.11 -4.88
C LEU A 516 -0.15 -33.22 -5.00
N SER A 517 -0.23 -34.23 -4.13
CA SER A 517 0.49 -35.49 -4.40
C SER A 517 -0.12 -36.16 -5.64
N PHE A 518 0.65 -36.97 -6.36
CA PHE A 518 0.15 -37.65 -7.56
C PHE A 518 -1.04 -38.57 -7.24
N GLU A 519 -1.00 -39.24 -6.08
CA GLU A 519 -2.10 -40.09 -5.59
C GLU A 519 -3.38 -39.28 -5.31
N GLU A 520 -3.23 -38.10 -4.70
CA GLU A 520 -4.35 -37.20 -4.43
C GLU A 520 -4.93 -36.57 -5.70
N TRP A 521 -4.06 -36.23 -6.66
CA TRP A 521 -4.45 -35.78 -7.99
C TRP A 521 -5.28 -36.85 -8.72
N ALA A 522 -4.75 -38.08 -8.82
CA ALA A 522 -5.42 -39.19 -9.50
C ALA A 522 -6.81 -39.46 -8.92
N LYS A 523 -6.91 -39.43 -7.58
CA LYS A 523 -8.19 -39.62 -6.88
C LYS A 523 -9.21 -38.51 -7.18
N ARG A 524 -8.77 -37.25 -7.24
CA ARG A 524 -9.67 -36.11 -7.48
C ARG A 524 -10.06 -35.99 -8.95
N ALA A 525 -9.15 -36.26 -9.88
CA ALA A 525 -9.38 -36.11 -11.32
C ALA A 525 -10.17 -37.27 -11.94
N ALA A 526 -10.17 -38.47 -11.34
CA ALA A 526 -10.87 -39.64 -11.85
C ALA A 526 -12.38 -39.40 -12.08
N GLY A 527 -12.88 -39.72 -13.27
CA GLY A 527 -14.29 -39.61 -13.65
C GLY A 527 -14.75 -38.21 -14.05
N HIS A 528 -13.83 -37.25 -14.25
CA HIS A 528 -14.17 -35.87 -14.62
C HIS A 528 -14.94 -35.75 -15.95
N GLY A 529 -14.95 -36.77 -16.80
CA GLY A 529 -15.74 -36.79 -18.04
C GLY A 529 -17.25 -36.87 -17.81
N ARG A 530 -17.68 -37.34 -16.64
CA ARG A 530 -19.09 -37.62 -16.31
C ARG A 530 -19.68 -36.58 -15.39
N THR A 531 -18.97 -36.21 -14.34
CA THR A 531 -19.36 -35.16 -13.38
C THR A 531 -18.21 -34.20 -13.11
N PRO A 532 -18.50 -32.93 -12.79
CA PRO A 532 -17.45 -31.98 -12.41
C PRO A 532 -16.71 -32.45 -11.16
N ARG A 533 -15.38 -32.42 -11.20
CA ARG A 533 -14.53 -32.85 -10.09
C ARG A 533 -13.78 -31.70 -9.47
N PHE A 534 -13.90 -31.52 -8.16
CA PHE A 534 -13.17 -30.50 -7.43
C PHE A 534 -11.69 -30.87 -7.32
N ILE A 535 -10.81 -29.96 -7.72
CA ILE A 535 -9.37 -30.15 -7.69
C ILE A 535 -8.77 -29.43 -6.49
N LEU A 536 -8.95 -28.11 -6.37
CA LEU A 536 -8.47 -27.32 -5.23
C LEU A 536 -9.18 -25.97 -5.14
N GLU A 537 -9.04 -25.31 -4.00
CA GLU A 537 -9.53 -23.95 -3.77
C GLU A 537 -8.34 -23.03 -3.48
N THR A 538 -8.32 -21.84 -4.09
CA THR A 538 -7.28 -20.85 -3.88
C THR A 538 -7.84 -19.44 -4.03
N GLN A 539 -7.48 -18.53 -3.12
CA GLN A 539 -7.81 -17.10 -3.19
C GLN A 539 -9.31 -16.80 -3.36
N GLY A 540 -10.19 -17.64 -2.79
CA GLY A 540 -11.64 -17.47 -2.89
C GLY A 540 -12.23 -17.96 -4.22
N GLU A 541 -11.51 -18.82 -4.96
CA GLU A 541 -12.00 -19.50 -6.15
C GLU A 541 -11.89 -21.03 -6.00
N ALA A 542 -12.95 -21.76 -6.33
CA ALA A 542 -12.92 -23.21 -6.44
C ALA A 542 -12.60 -23.63 -7.88
N ILE A 543 -11.61 -24.50 -8.03
CA ILE A 543 -11.14 -25.02 -9.31
C ILE A 543 -11.65 -26.44 -9.51
N TRP A 544 -12.40 -26.61 -10.59
CA TRP A 544 -13.03 -27.85 -11.00
C TRP A 544 -12.48 -28.32 -12.35
N LEU A 545 -12.47 -29.62 -12.57
CA LEU A 545 -12.17 -30.25 -13.84
C LEU A 545 -13.42 -30.97 -14.35
N PHE A 546 -13.83 -30.69 -15.58
CA PHE A 546 -14.98 -31.35 -16.20
C PHE A 546 -14.75 -31.55 -17.70
N ARG A 547 -14.87 -32.78 -18.18
CA ARG A 547 -14.67 -33.14 -19.60
C ARG A 547 -13.37 -32.60 -20.23
N GLY A 548 -12.30 -32.54 -19.44
CA GLY A 548 -10.99 -32.05 -19.90
C GLY A 548 -10.87 -30.54 -19.91
N GLU A 549 -11.88 -29.81 -19.44
CA GLU A 549 -11.87 -28.35 -19.30
C GLU A 549 -11.82 -27.93 -17.83
N TRP A 550 -11.09 -26.84 -17.58
CA TRP A 550 -10.99 -26.21 -16.26
C TRP A 550 -12.14 -25.24 -16.04
N ILE A 551 -12.81 -25.37 -14.91
CA ILE A 551 -13.94 -24.53 -14.51
C ILE A 551 -13.61 -23.89 -13.17
N VAL A 552 -13.74 -22.57 -13.13
CA VAL A 552 -13.49 -21.76 -11.94
C VAL A 552 -14.84 -21.23 -11.48
N ALA A 553 -15.17 -21.50 -10.23
CA ALA A 553 -16.45 -21.14 -9.66
C ALA A 553 -16.27 -20.54 -8.27
N ASP A 554 -17.34 -19.89 -7.80
CA ASP A 554 -17.48 -19.50 -6.40
C ASP A 554 -17.32 -20.74 -5.48
N PRO A 555 -16.52 -20.67 -4.39
CA PRO A 555 -16.35 -21.78 -3.45
C PRO A 555 -17.63 -22.26 -2.79
N GLU A 556 -18.66 -21.41 -2.72
CA GLU A 556 -19.95 -21.73 -2.11
C GLU A 556 -20.90 -22.49 -3.05
N LEU A 557 -20.53 -22.69 -4.34
CA LEU A 557 -21.36 -23.41 -5.30
C LEU A 557 -21.39 -24.92 -5.00
N SER A 558 -22.58 -25.50 -4.86
CA SER A 558 -22.71 -26.95 -4.74
C SER A 558 -22.44 -27.66 -6.07
N LEU A 559 -22.09 -28.95 -6.00
CA LEU A 559 -21.89 -29.79 -7.20
C LEU A 559 -23.17 -29.85 -8.06
N GLU A 560 -24.35 -29.84 -7.43
CA GLU A 560 -25.65 -29.84 -8.10
C GLU A 560 -25.91 -28.51 -8.81
N ASP A 561 -25.56 -27.38 -8.19
CA ASP A 561 -25.65 -26.05 -8.79
C ASP A 561 -24.67 -25.91 -9.95
N LEU A 562 -23.44 -26.41 -9.81
CA LEU A 562 -22.41 -26.34 -10.84
C LEU A 562 -22.79 -27.20 -12.05
N THR A 563 -23.31 -28.40 -11.81
CA THR A 563 -23.82 -29.30 -12.86
C THR A 563 -25.06 -28.72 -13.53
N SER A 564 -25.91 -28.01 -12.80
CA SER A 564 -27.08 -27.31 -13.34
C SER A 564 -26.69 -26.11 -14.20
N VAL A 565 -25.69 -25.32 -13.78
CA VAL A 565 -25.16 -24.16 -14.53
C VAL A 565 -24.41 -24.59 -15.79
N ILE A 566 -23.63 -25.67 -15.70
CA ILE A 566 -22.91 -26.25 -16.85
C ILE A 566 -23.87 -26.99 -17.79
N GLY A 567 -24.89 -27.67 -17.26
CA GLY A 567 -25.88 -28.45 -18.01
C GLY A 567 -26.96 -27.61 -18.69
N ALA A 568 -27.37 -26.50 -18.09
CA ALA A 568 -28.30 -25.54 -18.70
C ALA A 568 -27.68 -24.76 -19.87
N SER A 569 -26.35 -24.68 -19.90
CA SER A 569 -25.56 -24.01 -20.94
C SER A 569 -25.09 -25.00 -22.00
N GLY A 570 -26.03 -25.48 -22.83
CA GLY A 570 -25.74 -26.19 -24.08
C GLY A 570 -24.98 -25.30 -25.06
N GLY A 571 -23.68 -25.11 -24.81
CA GLY A 571 -22.81 -24.15 -25.47
C GLY A 571 -22.48 -22.97 -24.55
N ILE A 572 -21.43 -23.11 -23.74
CA ILE A 572 -20.76 -21.95 -23.15
C ILE A 572 -20.09 -21.23 -24.31
N GLY A 573 -20.79 -20.21 -24.82
CA GLY A 573 -20.32 -19.34 -25.88
C GLY A 573 -18.98 -18.72 -25.52
N THR A 574 -18.12 -18.64 -26.54
CA THR A 574 -16.79 -18.04 -26.51
C THR A 574 -16.85 -16.58 -26.04
N GLY A 575 -16.71 -16.33 -24.74
CA GLY A 575 -16.54 -14.99 -24.19
C GLY A 575 -15.08 -14.56 -24.28
N ARG A 576 -14.77 -13.71 -25.26
CA ARG A 576 -13.49 -12.97 -25.36
C ARG A 576 -13.22 -12.13 -24.10
N PRO A 577 -11.96 -11.93 -23.69
CA PRO A 577 -11.63 -11.20 -22.48
C PRO A 577 -11.74 -9.68 -22.66
N GLY A 578 -12.35 -9.02 -21.68
CA GLY A 578 -12.20 -7.59 -21.42
C GLY A 578 -13.49 -6.78 -21.50
N LEU A 579 -14.17 -6.58 -20.37
CA LEU A 579 -14.98 -5.39 -20.12
C LEU A 579 -14.84 -4.98 -18.65
N HIS A 580 -14.35 -3.75 -18.45
CA HIS A 580 -14.38 -3.01 -17.18
C HIS A 580 -15.85 -2.83 -16.75
N PRO A 581 -16.24 -3.15 -15.51
CA PRO A 581 -17.60 -2.91 -15.05
C PRO A 581 -17.81 -1.40 -14.92
N GLY A 582 -18.64 -0.83 -15.80
CA GLY A 582 -19.04 0.59 -15.77
C GLY A 582 -19.12 1.27 -17.15
N LEU A 583 -18.35 0.80 -18.14
CA LEU A 583 -18.25 1.47 -19.43
C LEU A 583 -19.28 0.95 -20.45
N ASP A 584 -20.01 1.85 -21.10
CA ASP A 584 -20.96 1.53 -22.16
C ASP A 584 -20.26 0.81 -23.33
N ALA A 585 -20.83 -0.33 -23.75
CA ALA A 585 -20.32 -1.15 -24.85
C ALA A 585 -20.35 -0.41 -26.20
N GLU A 586 -21.22 0.59 -26.37
CA GLU A 586 -21.22 1.44 -27.56
C GLU A 586 -20.03 2.43 -27.55
N ALA A 587 -19.75 3.05 -26.40
CA ALA A 587 -18.56 3.88 -26.22
C ALA A 587 -17.25 3.10 -26.41
N ILE A 588 -17.16 1.87 -25.90
CA ILE A 588 -15.97 1.01 -26.09
C ILE A 588 -15.77 0.68 -27.58
N ARG A 589 -16.84 0.30 -28.29
CA ARG A 589 -16.76 0.01 -29.74
C ARG A 589 -16.35 1.24 -30.54
N PHE A 590 -16.90 2.41 -30.19
CA PHE A 590 -16.52 3.68 -30.80
C PHE A 590 -15.03 3.99 -30.60
N VAL A 591 -14.52 3.85 -29.36
CA VAL A 591 -13.11 4.10 -29.03
C VAL A 591 -12.19 3.12 -29.76
N TRP A 592 -12.55 1.84 -29.81
CA TRP A 592 -11.81 0.83 -30.58
C TRP A 592 -11.77 1.13 -32.08
N GLY A 593 -12.87 1.62 -32.65
CA GLY A 593 -12.94 2.04 -34.05
C GLY A 593 -12.12 3.31 -34.33
N ARG A 594 -12.26 4.32 -33.46
CA ARG A 594 -11.54 5.60 -33.55
C ARG A 594 -10.03 5.41 -33.44
N ASP A 595 -9.59 4.59 -32.49
CA ASP A 595 -8.17 4.35 -32.20
C ASP A 595 -7.60 3.20 -33.08
N ALA A 596 -8.40 2.72 -34.05
CA ALA A 596 -8.05 1.70 -35.04
C ALA A 596 -7.44 0.42 -34.42
N GLY A 597 -7.87 0.04 -33.22
CA GLY A 597 -7.33 -1.09 -32.47
C GLY A 597 -5.83 -0.98 -32.18
N ARG A 598 -5.32 0.24 -32.01
CA ARG A 598 -3.91 0.53 -31.69
C ARG A 598 -3.80 1.43 -30.48
N CYS A 599 -2.72 1.26 -29.72
CA CYS A 599 -2.35 2.16 -28.65
C CYS A 599 -2.13 3.56 -29.22
N VAL A 600 -2.87 4.56 -28.74
CA VAL A 600 -2.75 5.93 -29.26
C VAL A 600 -1.40 6.58 -28.91
N ARG A 601 -0.70 6.05 -27.90
CA ARG A 601 0.61 6.56 -27.45
C ARG A 601 1.81 5.94 -28.17
N CYS A 602 1.78 4.63 -28.45
CA CYS A 602 2.93 3.92 -29.01
C CYS A 602 2.63 3.09 -30.26
N GLY A 603 1.38 3.04 -30.71
CA GLY A 603 0.96 2.29 -31.90
C GLY A 603 0.86 0.76 -31.73
N SER A 604 1.18 0.21 -30.55
CA SER A 604 1.08 -1.23 -30.26
C SER A 604 -0.33 -1.76 -30.55
N VAL A 605 -0.43 -2.96 -31.11
CA VAL A 605 -1.70 -3.69 -31.31
C VAL A 605 -1.95 -4.76 -30.23
N ALA A 606 -1.02 -4.93 -29.29
CA ALA A 606 -1.07 -6.00 -28.27
C ALA A 606 -1.27 -5.43 -26.87
N ASN A 607 -1.97 -6.19 -26.02
CA ASN A 607 -2.27 -5.90 -24.61
C ASN A 607 -2.92 -4.51 -24.42
N LEU A 608 -3.94 -4.21 -25.24
CA LEU A 608 -4.67 -2.94 -25.23
C LEU A 608 -5.75 -2.91 -24.17
N GLU A 609 -5.84 -1.79 -23.48
CA GLU A 609 -6.79 -1.50 -22.41
C GLU A 609 -7.46 -0.15 -22.71
N VAL A 610 -8.77 -0.07 -22.52
CA VAL A 610 -9.53 1.18 -22.60
C VAL A 610 -9.31 1.92 -21.29
N THR A 611 -8.62 3.06 -21.35
CA THR A 611 -8.29 3.89 -20.19
C THR A 611 -8.89 5.28 -20.35
N HIS A 612 -9.04 5.98 -19.22
CA HIS A 612 -9.47 7.37 -19.23
C HIS A 612 -8.30 8.32 -19.53
N VAL A 613 -8.56 9.38 -20.29
CA VAL A 613 -7.61 10.48 -20.50
C VAL A 613 -7.50 11.29 -19.20
N VAL A 614 -8.64 11.69 -18.64
CA VAL A 614 -8.77 12.23 -17.28
C VAL A 614 -9.42 11.16 -16.40
N PRO A 615 -8.74 10.65 -15.36
CA PRO A 615 -9.31 9.63 -14.48
C PRO A 615 -10.60 10.08 -13.77
N PRO A 616 -11.53 9.16 -13.46
CA PRO A 616 -12.78 9.49 -12.78
C PRO A 616 -12.60 10.22 -11.44
N TYR A 617 -11.57 9.89 -10.67
CA TYR A 617 -11.27 10.55 -9.39
C TYR A 617 -10.76 12.00 -9.52
N LEU A 618 -10.41 12.44 -10.74
CA LEU A 618 -10.09 13.83 -11.07
C LEU A 618 -11.26 14.55 -11.79
N GLY A 619 -12.46 13.98 -11.72
CA GLY A 619 -13.65 14.53 -12.37
C GLY A 619 -13.80 14.14 -13.85
N GLY A 620 -13.06 13.14 -14.31
CA GLY A 620 -13.18 12.62 -15.66
C GLY A 620 -14.51 11.92 -15.92
N ALA A 621 -15.26 12.37 -16.93
CA ALA A 621 -16.54 11.78 -17.30
C ALA A 621 -16.37 10.44 -18.06
N GLU A 622 -17.32 9.52 -17.94
CA GLU A 622 -17.36 8.23 -18.68
C GLU A 622 -17.87 8.40 -20.12
N THR A 623 -17.38 9.42 -20.83
CA THR A 623 -17.77 9.69 -22.23
C THR A 623 -16.73 9.13 -23.19
N ALA A 624 -17.14 8.74 -24.40
CA ALA A 624 -16.23 8.24 -25.44
C ALA A 624 -15.10 9.24 -25.79
N ALA A 625 -15.30 10.54 -25.53
CA ALA A 625 -14.29 11.57 -25.69
C ALA A 625 -13.17 11.50 -24.62
N ASN A 626 -13.49 11.02 -23.42
CA ASN A 626 -12.54 10.88 -22.32
C ASN A 626 -11.94 9.46 -22.22
N LEU A 627 -12.24 8.58 -23.16
CA LEU A 627 -11.70 7.22 -23.24
C LEU A 627 -10.68 7.10 -24.38
N GLN A 628 -9.66 6.26 -24.22
CA GLN A 628 -8.62 5.99 -25.22
C GLN A 628 -8.09 4.55 -25.09
N LEU A 629 -7.53 3.99 -26.17
CA LEU A 629 -6.77 2.74 -26.15
C LEU A 629 -5.30 2.98 -25.82
N LEU A 630 -4.82 2.39 -24.73
CA LEU A 630 -3.40 2.31 -24.41
C LEU A 630 -2.97 0.85 -24.21
N CYS A 631 -1.71 0.52 -24.50
CA CYS A 631 -1.16 -0.78 -24.10
C CYS A 631 -0.80 -0.78 -22.60
N ARG A 632 -0.78 -1.96 -21.97
CA ARG A 632 -0.52 -2.11 -20.52
C ARG A 632 0.76 -1.41 -20.02
N ASN A 633 1.81 -1.31 -20.85
CA ASN A 633 3.02 -0.56 -20.50
C ASN A 633 2.76 0.96 -20.45
N CYS A 634 2.05 1.49 -21.45
CA CYS A 634 1.70 2.91 -21.50
C CYS A 634 0.69 3.31 -20.40
N VAL A 635 -0.19 2.39 -19.99
CA VAL A 635 -1.11 2.59 -18.86
C VAL A 635 -0.34 2.73 -17.54
N ARG A 636 0.64 1.84 -17.28
CA ARG A 636 1.49 1.92 -16.09
C ARG A 636 2.26 3.23 -16.01
N ASP A 637 2.84 3.67 -17.13
CA ASP A 637 3.54 4.95 -17.18
C ASP A 637 2.62 6.15 -16.92
N GLN A 638 1.35 6.08 -17.34
CA GLN A 638 0.36 7.13 -17.07
C GLN A 638 0.01 7.20 -15.57
N SER A 639 -0.10 6.04 -14.89
CA SER A 639 -0.37 5.97 -13.45
C SER A 639 0.77 6.44 -12.54
N HIS A 640 1.98 6.60 -13.08
CA HIS A 640 3.13 7.15 -12.34
C HIS A 640 3.31 8.67 -12.53
N GLN A 641 2.56 9.29 -13.43
CA GLN A 641 2.63 10.73 -13.74
C GLN A 641 1.47 11.54 -13.16
N LEU A 642 0.44 10.86 -12.62
CA LEU A 642 -0.72 11.42 -11.92
C LEU A 642 -0.60 11.06 -10.43
#